data_AF-A0A1M0ES08-F1
#
_entry.id   AF-A0A1M0ES08-F1
#
_cell.length_a   1.000
_cell.length_b   1.000
_cell.length_c   1.000
_cell.angle_alpha   90.00
_cell.angle_beta   90.00
_cell.angle_gamma   90.00
#
_symmetry.space_group_name_H-M   'P 1'
#
loop_
_entity.id
_entity.type
_entity.pdbx_description
1 polymer ?
#
loop_
_entity_poly.entity_id
_entity_poly.type
_entity_poly.pdbx_seq_one_letter_code
_entity_poly.pdbx_strand_id
1 'polypeptide(L)'
;MGSPSLYSARKTTLALAVALSFAWQAPVFAHGGEAHMVPMDETLKEFGADVQWDDYAQIFTLIKDGAYVKVKPGAQTAIVNGQPLALQVPVVMKDNKAWVSDTFINDVFQSGLDQTFQVEKRPHPLNALTADEIKQAVEIVKASADFKPNTRFTEISLLPPDKEAVWAFALENKPVDQPRKADVIMLDGKHIIEAVVDLQNNKLLSWQPIKDAHGMVLLDDFASVQNIINNSEEFAAAVKKRGITDAKKVITTPLTVGYFDGKDGLKQDARLLKVISYLDVGDGNYWAHPIENLVAVVDLEQKKIVKIEEGPVVPVPMTARPFDSRDRVAPAVKPMQIIEPEGKNYTITGDMIHWRNWDFHLSMNSRVGPMISTVTYNDNGTKRKVMYEGSLGGMIVPYGDPDIGWYFKAYLDSGDYGMGTLTSPIARGKDAPSNAVLLNETIADYTGVPMEIPRAIAVFERYAGPEYKHQEMGQPNVSTERRELVVRWISTVGNYDYIFDWIFHENGTIGIDAGATGIEAVKGVKAKTMHDETAKDDTRYGTLIDHNIVGTTHQHIYNFRLDLDVDGENNSLVAMDPVVKPNTAGGPRTSTMQVNQYNIGNEQDAAQKFDPGTIRLLSNPNKENRMGNPVSYQIIPYAGGTHPVAKGAQFAPDEWIYHRLSFMDKQLWVTRYHPGERFPEGKYPNRSTHDTGLGQYSKDNESLDNTDAVVWMTTGTTHVARAEEWPIMPTEWVHTLLKPWNFFDETPTLGALKKDK
;
A
#
# COMPACT_ATOMS: atom_id res chain seq x y z
N MET A 1 -74.20 26.63 41.53
CA MET A 1 -74.26 25.89 40.26
C MET A 1 -74.55 26.91 39.17
N GLY A 2 -73.51 27.32 38.44
CA GLY A 2 -73.60 28.39 37.45
C GLY A 2 -73.84 27.83 36.05
N SER A 3 -74.70 28.53 35.32
CA SER A 3 -75.05 28.37 33.89
C SER A 3 -75.13 29.80 33.29
N PRO A 4 -75.33 30.01 31.98
CA PRO A 4 -74.27 30.10 30.97
C PRO A 4 -74.31 31.45 30.20
N SER A 5 -73.45 31.54 29.17
CA SER A 5 -73.50 32.43 27.99
C SER A 5 -72.43 33.54 27.84
N LEU A 6 -71.83 33.53 26.64
CA LEU A 6 -71.45 34.63 25.74
C LEU A 6 -70.54 35.77 26.25
N TYR A 7 -69.29 35.79 25.76
CA TYR A 7 -68.42 36.96 25.58
C TYR A 7 -67.54 36.69 24.35
N SER A 8 -67.61 37.38 23.20
CA SER A 8 -67.43 38.81 22.86
C SER A 8 -66.00 39.36 23.01
N ALA A 9 -65.35 39.49 21.85
CA ALA A 9 -64.42 40.53 21.39
C ALA A 9 -63.42 41.15 22.39
N ARG A 10 -62.24 40.53 22.54
CA ARG A 10 -60.95 41.20 22.74
C ARG A 10 -59.81 40.31 22.18
N LYS A 11 -59.78 40.16 20.85
CA LYS A 11 -58.63 39.62 20.10
C LYS A 11 -58.47 40.42 18.81
N THR A 12 -58.20 41.71 18.95
CA THR A 12 -58.00 42.61 17.80
C THR A 12 -56.98 43.72 18.13
N THR A 13 -55.93 43.40 18.89
CA THR A 13 -54.85 44.39 19.14
C THR A 13 -53.47 43.78 19.43
N LEU A 14 -53.27 42.48 19.18
CA LEU A 14 -51.94 41.84 19.25
C LEU A 14 -51.60 41.04 17.99
N ALA A 15 -52.29 41.30 16.88
CA ALA A 15 -52.05 40.67 15.58
C ALA A 15 -51.42 41.63 14.54
N LEU A 16 -51.15 42.89 14.92
CA LEU A 16 -50.53 43.88 14.02
C LEU A 16 -49.07 44.22 14.35
N ALA A 17 -48.48 43.62 15.40
CA ALA A 17 -47.08 43.83 15.79
C ALA A 17 -46.16 42.63 15.48
N VAL A 18 -46.70 41.54 14.93
CA VAL A 18 -45.93 40.30 14.60
C VAL A 18 -45.82 40.08 13.08
N ALA A 19 -46.45 40.93 12.26
CA ALA A 19 -46.42 40.85 10.80
C ALA A 19 -45.42 41.81 10.12
N LEU A 20 -44.62 42.56 10.89
CA LEU A 20 -43.65 43.55 10.37
C LEU A 20 -42.18 43.20 10.64
N SER A 21 -41.90 42.00 11.16
CA SER A 21 -40.53 41.46 11.30
C SER A 21 -40.19 40.38 10.27
N PHE A 22 -41.12 40.04 9.36
CA PHE A 22 -40.92 39.10 8.26
C PHE A 22 -40.95 39.81 6.91
N ALA A 23 -39.96 40.67 6.68
CA ALA A 23 -39.47 41.08 5.36
C ALA A 23 -38.54 42.26 5.63
N TRP A 24 -37.24 42.00 5.70
CA TRP A 24 -36.14 42.89 5.27
C TRP A 24 -34.86 42.08 5.50
N GLN A 25 -34.57 41.20 4.54
CA GLN A 25 -33.19 40.73 4.36
C GLN A 25 -32.43 41.92 3.79
N ALA A 26 -31.54 42.51 4.59
CA ALA A 26 -30.50 43.34 4.02
C ALA A 26 -29.67 42.44 3.10
N PRO A 27 -29.35 42.87 1.86
CA PRO A 27 -28.41 42.15 1.01
C PRO A 27 -27.10 41.97 1.80
N VAL A 28 -26.69 40.72 1.97
CA VAL A 28 -25.37 40.39 2.52
C VAL A 28 -24.39 40.70 1.40
N PHE A 29 -23.37 41.51 1.65
CA PHE A 29 -22.42 41.91 0.62
C PHE A 29 -21.09 41.16 0.76
N ALA A 30 -20.58 40.59 -0.32
CA ALA A 30 -19.21 40.09 -0.46
C ALA A 30 -18.54 40.86 -1.61
N HIS A 31 -17.31 41.34 -1.40
CA HIS A 31 -16.55 42.13 -2.39
C HIS A 31 -17.33 43.30 -3.07
N GLY A 32 -18.29 43.90 -2.38
CA GLY A 32 -19.09 45.03 -2.90
C GLY A 32 -20.31 44.65 -3.74
N GLY A 33 -20.70 43.37 -3.82
CA GLY A 33 -21.93 42.87 -4.46
C GLY A 33 -22.73 41.90 -3.56
N GLU A 34 -23.95 41.54 -3.93
CA GLU A 34 -24.81 40.63 -3.16
C GLU A 34 -24.17 39.22 -3.09
N ALA A 35 -24.01 38.69 -1.88
CA ALA A 35 -23.34 37.42 -1.62
C ALA A 35 -24.21 36.25 -2.09
N HIS A 36 -23.67 35.45 -3.00
CA HIS A 36 -24.31 34.22 -3.44
C HIS A 36 -24.13 33.14 -2.37
N MET A 37 -25.23 32.54 -1.93
CA MET A 37 -25.25 31.60 -0.81
C MET A 37 -25.55 30.18 -1.30
N VAL A 38 -24.83 29.20 -0.76
CA VAL A 38 -25.00 27.77 -1.08
C VAL A 38 -25.31 26.96 0.18
N PRO A 39 -26.03 25.82 0.08
CA PRO A 39 -26.29 24.94 1.23
C PRO A 39 -24.98 24.34 1.77
N MET A 40 -24.71 24.53 3.06
CA MET A 40 -23.45 24.10 3.68
C MET A 40 -23.23 22.58 3.61
N ASP A 41 -24.23 21.80 4.02
CA ASP A 41 -24.11 20.34 4.12
C ASP A 41 -23.80 19.68 2.76
N GLU A 42 -24.47 20.12 1.70
CA GLU A 42 -24.29 19.60 0.34
C GLU A 42 -22.89 19.97 -0.17
N THR A 43 -22.54 21.25 -0.09
CA THR A 43 -21.27 21.80 -0.57
C THR A 43 -20.06 21.16 0.15
N LEU A 44 -20.13 20.98 1.48
CA LEU A 44 -19.04 20.38 2.26
C LEU A 44 -18.92 18.86 2.05
N LYS A 45 -20.04 18.16 1.84
CA LYS A 45 -20.01 16.73 1.50
C LYS A 45 -19.43 16.48 0.11
N GLU A 46 -19.76 17.32 -0.88
CA GLU A 46 -19.13 17.29 -2.20
C GLU A 46 -17.63 17.57 -2.13
N PHE A 47 -17.22 18.49 -1.25
CA PHE A 47 -15.82 18.73 -0.94
C PHE A 47 -15.14 17.58 -0.17
N GLY A 48 -15.91 16.63 0.38
CA GLY A 48 -15.40 15.49 1.14
C GLY A 48 -15.05 15.80 2.61
N ALA A 49 -15.61 16.86 3.18
CA ALA A 49 -15.49 17.18 4.61
C ALA A 49 -16.60 16.51 5.43
N ASP A 50 -16.25 16.09 6.65
CA ASP A 50 -17.22 15.67 7.66
C ASP A 50 -17.85 16.91 8.33
N VAL A 51 -19.16 16.85 8.58
CA VAL A 51 -19.95 17.97 9.13
C VAL A 51 -20.72 17.49 10.34
N GLN A 52 -20.45 18.11 11.49
CA GLN A 52 -21.13 17.81 12.75
C GLN A 52 -21.78 19.06 13.31
N TRP A 53 -23.03 18.93 13.74
CA TRP A 53 -23.78 19.98 14.43
C TRP A 53 -23.97 19.60 15.91
N ASP A 54 -23.54 20.47 16.81
CA ASP A 54 -23.88 20.39 18.23
C ASP A 54 -24.95 21.43 18.56
N ASP A 55 -26.15 20.94 18.84
CA ASP A 55 -27.31 21.78 19.16
C ASP A 55 -27.19 22.50 20.50
N TYR A 56 -26.49 21.92 21.48
CA TYR A 56 -26.32 22.56 22.78
C TYR A 56 -25.37 23.76 22.67
N ALA A 57 -24.23 23.57 22.00
CA ALA A 57 -23.22 24.61 21.83
C ALA A 57 -23.51 25.56 20.64
N GLN A 58 -24.51 25.24 19.81
CA GLN A 58 -24.87 25.94 18.59
C GLN A 58 -23.64 26.14 17.67
N ILE A 59 -22.91 25.04 17.44
CA ILE A 59 -21.63 25.08 16.73
C ILE A 59 -21.53 23.96 15.70
N PHE A 60 -20.98 24.30 14.54
CA PHE A 60 -20.55 23.34 13.55
C PHE A 60 -19.07 22.99 13.79
N THR A 61 -18.78 21.70 13.76
CA THR A 61 -17.42 21.17 13.63
C THR A 61 -17.27 20.57 12.25
N LEU A 62 -16.31 21.07 11.46
CA LEU A 62 -16.05 20.64 10.10
C LEU A 62 -14.65 20.06 10.04
N ILE A 63 -14.49 18.85 9.49
CA ILE A 63 -13.20 18.15 9.51
C ILE A 63 -12.89 17.61 8.11
N LYS A 64 -11.71 17.95 7.60
CA LYS A 64 -11.16 17.33 6.40
C LYS A 64 -9.64 17.30 6.50
N ASP A 65 -9.07 16.10 6.47
CA ASP A 65 -7.62 15.88 6.49
C ASP A 65 -6.92 16.62 7.66
N GLY A 66 -6.13 17.64 7.35
CA GLY A 66 -5.41 18.48 8.31
C GLY A 66 -6.25 19.55 9.00
N ALA A 67 -7.38 19.91 8.40
CA ALA A 67 -8.21 21.02 8.84
C ALA A 67 -9.27 20.56 9.84
N TYR A 68 -9.26 21.18 11.01
CA TYR A 68 -10.27 21.08 12.04
C TYR A 68 -10.89 22.47 12.26
N VAL A 69 -12.13 22.65 11.84
CA VAL A 69 -12.81 23.94 11.81
C VAL A 69 -13.96 23.96 12.82
N LYS A 70 -14.10 25.05 13.57
CA LYS A 70 -15.28 25.35 14.37
C LYS A 70 -15.91 26.67 13.94
N VAL A 71 -17.21 26.67 13.65
CA VAL A 71 -17.93 27.86 13.23
C VAL A 71 -19.33 27.91 13.84
N LYS A 72 -19.74 29.08 14.33
CA LYS A 72 -21.08 29.31 14.87
C LYS A 72 -21.93 30.09 13.86
N PRO A 73 -23.22 29.76 13.70
CA PRO A 73 -24.13 30.60 12.94
C PRO A 73 -24.14 32.05 13.44
N GLY A 74 -24.09 33.01 12.52
CA GLY A 74 -24.07 34.45 12.80
C GLY A 74 -22.75 35.01 13.34
N ALA A 75 -21.74 34.18 13.63
CA ALA A 75 -20.45 34.67 14.07
C ALA A 75 -19.66 35.30 12.91
N GLN A 76 -18.97 36.41 13.20
CA GLN A 76 -18.08 37.08 12.25
C GLN A 76 -16.71 36.38 12.11
N THR A 77 -16.46 35.36 12.93
CA THR A 77 -15.20 34.61 12.93
C THR A 77 -15.45 33.12 13.02
N ALA A 78 -14.58 32.33 12.40
CA ALA A 78 -14.43 30.89 12.63
C ALA A 78 -13.11 30.60 13.38
N ILE A 79 -12.93 29.36 13.82
CA ILE A 79 -11.66 28.84 14.32
C ILE A 79 -11.20 27.74 13.35
N VAL A 80 -9.95 27.82 12.88
CA VAL A 80 -9.30 26.80 12.06
C VAL A 80 -8.03 26.38 12.78
N ASN A 81 -7.90 25.10 13.15
CA ASN A 81 -6.74 24.55 13.86
C ASN A 81 -6.35 25.39 15.10
N GLY A 82 -7.36 25.78 15.88
CA GLY A 82 -7.20 26.62 17.08
C GLY A 82 -6.99 28.12 16.82
N GLN A 83 -6.78 28.54 15.57
CA GLN A 83 -6.54 29.94 15.21
C GLN A 83 -7.81 30.67 14.73
N PRO A 84 -8.00 31.95 15.08
CA PRO A 84 -9.15 32.72 14.64
C PRO A 84 -9.04 33.13 13.15
N LEU A 85 -10.17 33.06 12.45
CA LEU A 85 -10.33 33.49 11.06
C LEU A 85 -11.52 34.44 10.94
N ALA A 86 -11.33 35.63 10.37
CA ALA A 86 -12.45 36.53 10.06
C ALA A 86 -13.21 36.02 8.83
N LEU A 87 -14.53 35.96 8.91
CA LEU A 87 -15.40 35.56 7.81
C LEU A 87 -15.93 36.80 7.09
N GLN A 88 -15.87 36.81 5.77
CA GLN A 88 -16.52 37.85 4.97
C GLN A 88 -18.04 37.80 5.15
N VAL A 89 -18.59 36.59 5.10
CA VAL A 89 -20.02 36.32 5.26
C VAL A 89 -20.20 35.29 6.38
N PRO A 90 -20.86 35.66 7.49
CA PRO A 90 -21.23 34.70 8.53
C PRO A 90 -22.09 33.56 8.01
N VAL A 91 -21.94 32.38 8.61
CA VAL A 91 -22.86 31.25 8.39
C VAL A 91 -24.27 31.68 8.77
N VAL A 92 -25.26 31.44 7.91
CA VAL A 92 -26.67 31.78 8.16
C VAL A 92 -27.54 30.54 8.22
N MET A 93 -28.45 30.51 9.18
CA MET A 93 -29.49 29.48 9.26
C MET A 93 -30.74 29.94 8.52
N LYS A 94 -31.21 29.15 7.55
CA LYS A 94 -32.51 29.31 6.89
C LYS A 94 -33.23 27.97 6.93
N ASP A 95 -34.45 27.96 7.47
CA ASP A 95 -35.27 26.74 7.63
C ASP A 95 -34.52 25.56 8.27
N ASN A 96 -33.79 25.85 9.36
CA ASN A 96 -32.92 24.91 10.09
C ASN A 96 -31.79 24.28 9.26
N LYS A 97 -31.43 24.87 8.11
CA LYS A 97 -30.27 24.49 7.30
C LYS A 97 -29.24 25.61 7.31
N ALA A 98 -27.97 25.24 7.40
CA ALA A 98 -26.88 26.20 7.29
C ALA A 98 -26.59 26.54 5.82
N TRP A 99 -26.35 27.82 5.56
CA TRP A 99 -25.95 28.38 4.28
C TRP A 99 -24.65 29.15 4.45
N VAL A 100 -23.77 29.03 3.48
CA VAL A 100 -22.45 29.67 3.45
C VAL A 100 -22.26 30.45 2.16
N SER A 101 -21.29 31.36 2.14
CA SER A 101 -20.78 31.95 0.89
C SER A 101 -20.33 30.85 -0.05
N ASP A 102 -20.51 31.03 -1.36
CA ASP A 102 -19.90 30.17 -2.37
C ASP A 102 -18.35 30.15 -2.30
N THR A 103 -17.74 31.18 -1.71
CA THR A 103 -16.30 31.26 -1.41
C THR A 103 -15.88 30.58 -0.10
N PHE A 104 -16.82 30.14 0.75
CA PHE A 104 -16.52 29.74 2.14
C PHE A 104 -15.46 28.64 2.25
N ILE A 105 -15.49 27.64 1.36
CA ILE A 105 -14.48 26.58 1.38
C ILE A 105 -13.09 27.18 1.20
N ASN A 106 -12.89 27.98 0.15
CA ASN A 106 -11.60 28.59 -0.15
C ASN A 106 -11.14 29.52 0.99
N ASP A 107 -12.03 30.39 1.47
CA ASP A 107 -11.73 31.35 2.53
C ASP A 107 -11.31 30.66 3.84
N VAL A 108 -11.83 29.46 4.11
CA VAL A 108 -11.62 28.74 5.38
C VAL A 108 -10.52 27.68 5.27
N PHE A 109 -10.68 26.70 4.39
CA PHE A 109 -9.80 25.54 4.27
C PHE A 109 -8.49 25.86 3.53
N GLN A 110 -8.41 27.00 2.83
CA GLN A 110 -7.24 27.45 2.08
C GLN A 110 -6.76 28.82 2.57
N SER A 111 -7.21 29.23 3.76
CA SER A 111 -6.78 30.43 4.47
C SER A 111 -5.28 30.50 4.77
N GLY A 112 -4.61 29.35 4.74
CA GLY A 112 -3.26 29.18 5.27
C GLY A 112 -3.22 28.96 6.78
N LEU A 113 -4.36 28.81 7.47
CA LEU A 113 -4.36 28.45 8.90
C LEU A 113 -4.21 26.93 9.12
N ASP A 114 -4.62 26.11 8.15
CA ASP A 114 -4.17 24.73 8.07
C ASP A 114 -2.74 24.71 7.51
N GLN A 115 -1.79 24.23 8.33
CA GLN A 115 -0.36 24.21 8.04
C GLN A 115 0.12 22.82 7.62
N THR A 116 -0.79 21.85 7.47
CA THR A 116 -0.47 20.46 7.14
C THR A 116 0.27 20.35 5.82
N PHE A 117 -0.13 21.14 4.81
CA PHE A 117 0.53 21.19 3.51
C PHE A 117 1.26 22.52 3.31
N GLN A 118 2.47 22.46 2.77
CA GLN A 118 3.31 23.62 2.46
C GLN A 118 3.76 23.61 1.01
N VAL A 119 4.03 24.81 0.47
CA VAL A 119 4.51 24.97 -0.90
C VAL A 119 5.97 24.52 -1.00
N GLU A 120 6.23 23.57 -1.89
CA GLU A 120 7.57 23.18 -2.27
C GLU A 120 8.16 24.16 -3.29
N LYS A 121 9.11 24.99 -2.85
CA LYS A 121 9.75 25.99 -3.73
C LYS A 121 10.90 25.42 -4.57
N ARG A 122 11.46 24.30 -4.14
CA ARG A 122 12.56 23.60 -4.81
C ARG A 122 12.19 22.12 -4.82
N PRO A 123 11.75 21.58 -5.98
CA PRO A 123 11.26 20.22 -6.05
C PRO A 123 12.35 19.23 -5.66
N HIS A 124 12.02 18.28 -4.81
CA HIS A 124 12.89 17.17 -4.50
C HIS A 124 13.21 16.37 -5.78
N PRO A 125 14.47 15.96 -6.02
CA PRO A 125 14.87 15.30 -7.27
C PRO A 125 14.18 13.95 -7.50
N LEU A 126 13.63 13.34 -6.44
CA LEU A 126 12.87 12.09 -6.51
C LEU A 126 11.35 12.28 -6.63
N ASN A 127 10.82 13.51 -6.73
CA ASN A 127 9.39 13.70 -7.01
C ASN A 127 8.99 12.87 -8.24
N ALA A 128 7.85 12.20 -8.16
CA ALA A 128 7.35 11.38 -9.27
C ALA A 128 7.18 12.22 -10.54
N LEU A 129 7.02 11.57 -11.69
CA LEU A 129 6.72 12.31 -12.92
C LEU A 129 5.34 12.97 -12.78
N THR A 130 5.30 14.27 -13.03
CA THR A 130 4.03 15.01 -13.06
C THR A 130 3.19 14.59 -14.28
N ALA A 131 1.90 14.95 -14.28
CA ALA A 131 1.02 14.69 -15.43
C ALA A 131 1.56 15.29 -16.74
N ASP A 132 2.20 16.46 -16.69
CA ASP A 132 2.80 17.09 -17.87
C ASP A 132 4.05 16.35 -18.34
N GLU A 133 4.92 15.92 -17.41
CA GLU A 133 6.11 15.12 -17.73
C GLU A 133 5.74 13.75 -18.32
N ILE A 134 4.67 13.11 -17.83
CA ILE A 134 4.14 11.85 -18.40
C ILE A 134 3.69 12.06 -19.85
N LYS A 135 2.86 13.08 -20.12
CA LYS A 135 2.40 13.39 -21.49
C LYS A 135 3.60 13.69 -22.40
N GLN A 136 4.56 14.47 -21.91
CA GLN A 136 5.75 14.82 -22.67
C GLN A 136 6.62 13.58 -22.98
N ALA A 137 6.83 12.69 -22.01
CA ALA A 137 7.57 11.45 -22.21
C ALA A 137 6.95 10.60 -23.34
N VAL A 138 5.62 10.50 -23.35
CA VAL A 138 4.84 9.78 -24.36
C VAL A 138 4.94 10.45 -25.74
N GLU A 139 4.90 11.78 -25.80
CA GLU A 139 5.07 12.52 -27.05
C GLU A 139 6.47 12.30 -27.66
N ILE A 140 7.52 12.31 -26.83
CA ILE A 140 8.90 12.08 -27.28
C ILE A 140 9.05 10.69 -27.93
N VAL A 141 8.54 9.63 -27.29
CA VAL A 141 8.64 8.28 -27.87
C VAL A 141 7.74 8.10 -29.08
N LYS A 142 6.54 8.71 -29.11
CA LYS A 142 5.63 8.68 -30.27
C LYS A 142 6.18 9.42 -31.49
N ALA A 143 7.08 10.39 -31.28
CA ALA A 143 7.75 11.11 -32.38
C ALA A 143 8.86 10.28 -33.04
N SER A 144 9.31 9.19 -32.42
CA SER A 144 10.29 8.27 -33.03
C SER A 144 9.69 7.54 -34.23
N ALA A 145 10.51 7.34 -35.28
CA ALA A 145 10.12 6.54 -36.44
C ALA A 145 9.94 5.03 -36.09
N ASP A 146 10.49 4.59 -34.96
CA ASP A 146 10.40 3.20 -34.49
C ASP A 146 9.09 2.90 -33.76
N PHE A 147 8.37 3.91 -33.27
CA PHE A 147 7.12 3.75 -32.55
C PHE A 147 6.04 3.12 -33.44
N LYS A 148 5.31 2.12 -32.92
CA LYS A 148 4.26 1.42 -33.66
C LYS A 148 2.87 1.84 -33.22
N PRO A 149 1.88 1.83 -34.13
CA PRO A 149 0.48 1.96 -33.73
C PRO A 149 0.12 0.92 -32.68
N ASN A 150 -0.71 1.31 -31.71
CA ASN A 150 -1.20 0.43 -30.64
C ASN A 150 -0.14 -0.05 -29.63
N THR A 151 1.10 0.47 -29.67
CA THR A 151 2.06 0.29 -28.57
C THR A 151 1.45 0.81 -27.26
N ARG A 152 1.52 -0.02 -26.22
CA ARG A 152 1.10 0.27 -24.85
C ARG A 152 2.31 0.56 -23.97
N PHE A 153 2.07 1.04 -22.75
CA PHE A 153 3.11 1.36 -21.77
C PHE A 153 2.92 0.47 -20.55
N THR A 154 3.93 -0.31 -20.19
CA THR A 154 3.91 -1.10 -18.95
C THR A 154 4.30 -0.24 -17.75
N GLU A 155 5.24 0.69 -17.97
CA GLU A 155 5.71 1.59 -16.94
C GLU A 155 6.26 2.89 -17.56
N ILE A 156 5.91 4.03 -16.96
CA ILE A 156 6.51 5.33 -17.23
C ILE A 156 6.88 5.94 -15.89
N SER A 157 8.17 5.94 -15.57
CA SER A 157 8.67 6.28 -14.25
C SER A 157 9.89 7.19 -14.34
N LEU A 158 10.15 7.95 -13.29
CA LEU A 158 11.37 8.73 -13.16
C LEU A 158 12.58 7.80 -13.27
N LEU A 159 13.53 8.15 -14.13
CA LEU A 159 14.90 7.62 -14.05
C LEU A 159 15.66 8.55 -13.08
N PRO A 160 15.92 8.12 -11.83
CA PRO A 160 16.41 9.02 -10.80
C PRO A 160 17.83 9.53 -11.12
N PRO A 161 18.22 10.71 -10.62
CA PRO A 161 19.62 11.10 -10.54
C PRO A 161 20.42 10.12 -9.67
N ASP A 162 21.74 10.25 -9.68
CA ASP A 162 22.59 9.43 -8.83
C ASP A 162 22.32 9.64 -7.33
N LYS A 163 22.55 8.57 -6.55
CA LYS A 163 22.30 8.52 -5.10
C LYS A 163 23.00 9.63 -4.32
N GLU A 164 24.26 9.92 -4.66
CA GLU A 164 25.05 10.95 -3.99
C GLU A 164 24.45 12.35 -4.19
N ALA A 165 24.09 12.72 -5.43
CA ALA A 165 23.49 14.01 -5.74
C ALA A 165 22.15 14.21 -5.02
N VAL A 166 21.33 13.16 -4.94
CA VAL A 166 20.06 13.20 -4.19
C VAL A 166 20.30 13.39 -2.70
N TRP A 167 21.26 12.69 -2.10
CA TRP A 167 21.61 12.92 -0.70
C TRP A 167 22.13 14.33 -0.43
N ALA A 168 22.97 14.87 -1.31
CA ALA A 168 23.46 16.23 -1.19
C ALA A 168 22.33 17.27 -1.31
N PHE A 169 21.29 17.00 -2.10
CA PHE A 169 20.08 17.82 -2.08
C PHE A 169 19.40 17.78 -0.71
N ALA A 170 19.11 16.59 -0.19
CA ALA A 170 18.35 16.41 1.05
C ALA A 170 19.08 16.95 2.30
N LEU A 171 20.41 16.78 2.37
CA LEU A 171 21.21 17.14 3.54
C LEU A 171 21.80 18.55 3.45
N GLU A 172 22.18 19.00 2.24
CA GLU A 172 22.99 20.22 2.05
C GLU A 172 22.27 21.27 1.22
N ASN A 173 21.04 21.01 0.75
CA ASN A 173 20.31 21.87 -0.17
C ASN A 173 21.02 22.07 -1.53
N LYS A 174 21.96 21.18 -1.88
CA LYS A 174 22.72 21.24 -3.13
C LYS A 174 21.81 20.87 -4.31
N PRO A 175 21.61 21.76 -5.31
CA PRO A 175 20.81 21.41 -6.48
C PRO A 175 21.43 20.24 -7.25
N VAL A 176 20.58 19.37 -7.80
CA VAL A 176 20.99 18.36 -8.77
C VAL A 176 21.08 19.02 -10.15
N ASP A 177 22.22 18.88 -10.81
CA ASP A 177 22.55 19.54 -12.10
C ASP A 177 22.25 18.66 -13.33
N GLN A 178 21.48 17.59 -13.15
CA GLN A 178 21.06 16.67 -14.20
C GLN A 178 19.65 17.00 -14.72
N PRO A 179 19.36 16.81 -16.01
CA PRO A 179 18.01 16.95 -16.53
C PRO A 179 17.08 15.89 -15.93
N ARG A 180 15.79 16.21 -15.79
CA ARG A 180 14.75 15.23 -15.50
C ARG A 180 14.67 14.22 -16.64
N LYS A 181 14.72 12.93 -16.31
CA LYS A 181 14.67 11.81 -17.25
C LYS A 181 13.55 10.84 -16.86
N ALA A 182 13.02 10.12 -17.83
CA ALA A 182 12.06 9.05 -17.58
C ALA A 182 12.49 7.77 -18.28
N ASP A 183 12.32 6.64 -17.59
CA ASP A 183 12.25 5.33 -18.19
C ASP A 183 10.82 5.13 -18.73
N VAL A 184 10.72 4.78 -20.01
CA VAL A 184 9.47 4.52 -20.72
C VAL A 184 9.54 3.09 -21.24
N ILE A 185 8.90 2.16 -20.52
CA ILE A 185 8.85 0.75 -20.90
C ILE A 185 7.57 0.51 -21.70
N MET A 186 7.76 0.16 -22.96
CA MET A 186 6.69 -0.03 -23.94
C MET A 186 6.46 -1.51 -24.23
N LEU A 187 5.22 -1.83 -24.60
CA LEU A 187 4.79 -3.12 -25.08
C LEU A 187 4.16 -2.98 -26.48
N ASP A 188 4.94 -3.31 -27.51
CA ASP A 188 4.49 -3.37 -28.90
C ASP A 188 3.97 -4.78 -29.23
N GLY A 189 2.65 -4.95 -29.16
CA GLY A 189 2.00 -6.27 -29.19
C GLY A 189 2.44 -7.10 -27.99
N LYS A 190 3.45 -7.96 -28.20
CA LYS A 190 4.13 -8.76 -27.16
C LYS A 190 5.59 -8.39 -26.89
N HIS A 191 6.17 -7.46 -27.64
CA HIS A 191 7.58 -7.13 -27.59
C HIS A 191 7.85 -5.97 -26.62
N ILE A 192 8.74 -6.19 -25.66
CA ILE A 192 9.17 -5.15 -24.73
C ILE A 192 10.25 -4.27 -25.35
N ILE A 193 10.14 -2.97 -25.10
CA ILE A 193 11.12 -1.96 -25.49
C ILE A 193 11.34 -1.04 -24.29
N GLU A 194 12.60 -0.85 -23.90
CA GLU A 194 13.00 0.16 -22.92
C GLU A 194 13.52 1.40 -23.63
N ALA A 195 12.91 2.55 -23.34
CA ALA A 195 13.37 3.84 -23.83
C ALA A 195 13.70 4.76 -22.65
N VAL A 196 14.71 5.62 -22.83
CA VAL A 196 15.01 6.70 -21.91
C VAL A 196 14.77 8.02 -22.60
N VAL A 197 14.01 8.91 -21.97
CA VAL A 197 13.75 10.26 -22.48
C VAL A 197 14.34 11.31 -21.55
N ASP A 198 14.82 12.40 -22.14
CA ASP A 198 15.26 13.61 -21.45
C ASP A 198 14.15 14.65 -21.60
N LEU A 199 13.45 14.93 -20.50
CA LEU A 199 12.27 15.79 -20.47
C LEU A 199 12.65 17.26 -20.63
N GLN A 200 13.79 17.67 -20.07
CA GLN A 200 14.26 19.05 -20.17
C GLN A 200 14.65 19.41 -21.61
N ASN A 201 15.35 18.50 -22.30
CA ASN A 201 15.82 18.73 -23.68
C ASN A 201 14.86 18.19 -24.75
N ASN A 202 13.72 17.64 -24.34
CA ASN A 202 12.68 17.07 -25.20
C ASN A 202 13.22 16.08 -26.26
N LYS A 203 14.03 15.10 -25.83
CA LYS A 203 14.74 14.18 -26.73
C LYS A 203 14.74 12.74 -26.22
N LEU A 204 14.72 11.81 -27.17
CA LEU A 204 14.93 10.39 -26.93
C LEU A 204 16.44 10.12 -26.76
N LEU A 205 16.83 9.53 -25.63
CA LEU A 205 18.24 9.20 -25.34
C LEU A 205 18.60 7.78 -25.80
N SER A 206 17.70 6.82 -25.60
CA SER A 206 17.90 5.43 -25.98
C SER A 206 16.56 4.76 -26.31
N TRP A 207 16.64 3.71 -27.12
CA TRP A 207 15.53 2.84 -27.51
C TRP A 207 16.06 1.42 -27.68
N GLN A 208 15.68 0.51 -26.79
CA GLN A 208 16.27 -0.81 -26.69
C GLN A 208 15.19 -1.88 -26.64
N PRO A 209 14.97 -2.64 -27.74
CA PRO A 209 14.17 -3.86 -27.69
C PRO A 209 14.78 -4.87 -26.72
N ILE A 210 13.97 -5.44 -25.85
CA ILE A 210 14.40 -6.42 -24.85
C ILE A 210 14.03 -7.82 -25.36
N LYS A 211 15.07 -8.57 -25.73
CA LYS A 211 14.92 -9.91 -26.29
C LYS A 211 14.36 -10.87 -25.23
N ASP A 212 13.44 -11.73 -25.64
CA ASP A 212 12.87 -12.83 -24.85
C ASP A 212 12.04 -12.41 -23.60
N ALA A 213 11.95 -11.11 -23.30
CA ALA A 213 11.13 -10.59 -22.20
C ALA A 213 9.64 -10.61 -22.54
N HIS A 214 8.83 -11.06 -21.57
CA HIS A 214 7.38 -10.95 -21.62
C HIS A 214 6.93 -9.76 -20.77
N GLY A 215 6.10 -8.89 -21.35
CA GLY A 215 5.48 -7.82 -20.59
C GLY A 215 4.49 -8.33 -19.54
N MET A 216 4.34 -7.56 -18.46
CA MET A 216 3.28 -7.72 -17.46
C MET A 216 1.87 -7.70 -18.09
N VAL A 217 0.87 -8.12 -17.34
CA VAL A 217 -0.54 -8.04 -17.71
C VAL A 217 -0.98 -6.58 -17.68
N LEU A 218 -1.72 -6.14 -18.71
CA LEU A 218 -2.30 -4.79 -18.77
C LEU A 218 -3.83 -4.84 -18.67
N LEU A 219 -4.44 -3.70 -18.33
CA LEU A 219 -5.88 -3.62 -18.08
C LEU A 219 -6.73 -4.08 -19.29
N ASP A 220 -6.30 -3.77 -20.51
CA ASP A 220 -7.01 -4.18 -21.74
C ASP A 220 -6.92 -5.69 -22.01
N ASP A 221 -5.93 -6.38 -21.43
CA ASP A 221 -5.82 -7.84 -21.52
C ASP A 221 -7.00 -8.53 -20.77
N PHE A 222 -7.51 -7.94 -19.67
CA PHE A 222 -8.69 -8.46 -18.96
C PHE A 222 -9.93 -8.48 -19.84
N ALA A 223 -10.24 -7.35 -20.48
CA ALA A 223 -11.37 -7.25 -21.40
C ALA A 223 -11.17 -8.13 -22.64
N SER A 224 -9.94 -8.22 -23.14
CA SER A 224 -9.60 -9.07 -24.28
C SER A 224 -9.85 -10.54 -23.97
N VAL A 225 -9.41 -11.04 -22.81
CA VAL A 225 -9.66 -12.41 -22.37
C VAL A 225 -11.17 -12.69 -22.28
N GLN A 226 -11.94 -11.85 -21.58
CA GLN A 226 -13.40 -12.05 -21.48
C GLN A 226 -14.07 -12.09 -22.86
N ASN A 227 -13.69 -11.18 -23.76
CA ASN A 227 -14.26 -11.11 -25.12
C ASN A 227 -13.87 -12.34 -25.96
N ILE A 228 -12.64 -12.83 -25.85
CA ILE A 228 -12.18 -14.02 -26.57
C ILE A 228 -12.96 -15.25 -26.09
N ILE A 229 -13.14 -15.38 -24.78
CA ILE A 229 -13.92 -16.48 -24.18
C ILE A 229 -15.40 -16.40 -24.61
N ASN A 230 -16.02 -15.23 -24.57
CA ASN A 230 -17.41 -15.03 -24.97
C ASN A 230 -17.68 -15.41 -26.43
N ASN A 231 -16.68 -15.30 -27.30
CA ASN A 231 -16.81 -15.54 -28.74
C ASN A 231 -16.39 -16.97 -29.17
N SER A 232 -15.91 -17.82 -28.26
CA SER A 232 -15.53 -19.21 -28.60
C SER A 232 -16.70 -20.17 -28.44
N GLU A 233 -17.09 -20.81 -29.54
CA GLU A 233 -18.10 -21.87 -29.54
C GLU A 233 -17.60 -23.11 -28.79
N GLU A 234 -16.30 -23.43 -28.88
CA GLU A 234 -15.67 -24.55 -28.20
C GLU A 234 -15.72 -24.36 -26.67
N PHE A 235 -15.42 -23.15 -26.19
CA PHE A 235 -15.50 -22.85 -24.77
C PHE A 235 -16.94 -22.85 -24.26
N ALA A 236 -17.88 -22.29 -25.02
CA ALA A 236 -19.30 -22.33 -24.69
C ALA A 236 -19.82 -23.78 -24.59
N ALA A 237 -19.34 -24.69 -25.44
CA ALA A 237 -19.67 -26.11 -25.37
C ALA A 237 -19.11 -26.78 -24.09
N ALA A 238 -17.87 -26.47 -23.71
CA ALA A 238 -17.26 -26.97 -22.48
C ALA A 238 -17.98 -26.45 -21.22
N VAL A 239 -18.37 -25.18 -21.22
CA VAL A 239 -19.19 -24.54 -20.17
C VAL A 239 -20.56 -25.22 -20.06
N LYS A 240 -21.23 -25.48 -21.19
CA LYS A 240 -22.53 -26.17 -21.22
C LYS A 240 -22.47 -27.58 -20.64
N LYS A 241 -21.39 -28.34 -20.89
CA LYS A 241 -21.14 -29.67 -20.33
C LYS A 241 -21.06 -29.67 -18.80
N ARG A 242 -20.74 -28.51 -18.19
CA ARG A 242 -20.65 -28.31 -16.74
C ARG A 242 -21.94 -27.79 -16.11
N GLY A 243 -23.04 -27.75 -16.87
CA GLY A 243 -24.38 -27.41 -16.38
C GLY A 243 -24.73 -25.92 -16.45
N ILE A 244 -23.87 -25.07 -17.03
CA ILE A 244 -24.15 -23.65 -17.21
C ILE A 244 -25.04 -23.48 -18.44
N THR A 245 -26.22 -22.89 -18.25
CA THR A 245 -27.22 -22.69 -19.30
C THR A 245 -27.03 -21.39 -20.07
N ASP A 246 -26.45 -20.37 -19.45
CA ASP A 246 -26.16 -19.07 -20.04
C ASP A 246 -24.66 -18.77 -19.93
N ALA A 247 -23.93 -18.96 -21.03
CA ALA A 247 -22.50 -18.71 -21.08
C ALA A 247 -22.14 -17.22 -20.90
N LYS A 248 -23.11 -16.29 -21.06
CA LYS A 248 -22.86 -14.85 -20.85
C LYS A 248 -22.67 -14.48 -19.39
N LYS A 249 -23.06 -15.36 -18.47
CA LYS A 249 -22.83 -15.22 -17.02
C LYS A 249 -21.47 -15.72 -16.58
N VAL A 250 -20.64 -16.21 -17.51
CA VAL A 250 -19.29 -16.66 -17.17
C VAL A 250 -18.38 -15.45 -17.03
N ILE A 251 -17.77 -15.31 -15.87
CA ILE A 251 -16.79 -14.28 -15.54
C ILE A 251 -15.39 -14.90 -15.62
N THR A 252 -14.50 -14.29 -16.39
CA THR A 252 -13.13 -14.76 -16.58
C THR A 252 -12.16 -14.03 -15.65
N THR A 253 -11.17 -14.74 -15.13
CA THR A 253 -9.99 -14.14 -14.50
C THR A 253 -8.72 -14.50 -15.30
N PRO A 254 -7.94 -13.50 -15.78
CA PRO A 254 -6.70 -13.73 -16.52
C PRO A 254 -5.52 -14.00 -15.59
N LEU A 255 -4.80 -15.08 -15.83
CA LEU A 255 -3.69 -15.54 -15.00
C LEU A 255 -2.42 -15.71 -15.82
N THR A 256 -1.28 -15.24 -15.29
CA THR A 256 0.03 -15.60 -15.84
C THR A 256 0.26 -17.11 -15.71
N VAL A 257 1.01 -17.67 -16.66
CA VAL A 257 1.11 -19.14 -16.83
C VAL A 257 2.37 -19.74 -16.21
N GLY A 258 3.28 -18.90 -15.69
CA GLY A 258 4.60 -19.32 -15.24
C GLY A 258 5.46 -19.91 -16.37
N TYR A 259 6.37 -20.80 -15.99
CA TYR A 259 7.24 -21.55 -16.89
C TYR A 259 7.44 -22.96 -16.35
N PHE A 260 7.31 -23.96 -17.23
CA PHE A 260 7.40 -25.37 -16.88
C PHE A 260 8.30 -26.17 -17.84
N ASP A 261 9.16 -25.49 -18.60
CA ASP A 261 10.07 -26.14 -19.57
C ASP A 261 9.30 -27.04 -20.55
N GLY A 262 8.22 -26.47 -21.10
CA GLY A 262 7.35 -27.11 -22.08
C GLY A 262 6.47 -28.24 -21.53
N LYS A 263 6.55 -28.60 -20.24
CA LYS A 263 5.72 -29.66 -19.63
C LYS A 263 4.22 -29.29 -19.59
N ASP A 264 3.93 -27.99 -19.57
CA ASP A 264 2.59 -27.42 -19.74
C ASP A 264 2.10 -27.43 -21.21
N GLY A 265 2.97 -27.77 -22.16
CA GLY A 265 2.72 -27.75 -23.59
C GLY A 265 2.57 -26.34 -24.18
N LEU A 266 3.10 -25.31 -23.51
CA LEU A 266 2.95 -23.92 -23.93
C LEU A 266 4.19 -23.42 -24.66
N LYS A 267 3.99 -22.77 -25.82
CA LYS A 267 5.07 -22.20 -26.63
C LYS A 267 5.68 -21.00 -25.90
N GLN A 268 6.99 -20.98 -25.67
CA GLN A 268 7.64 -19.97 -24.83
C GLN A 268 7.50 -18.55 -25.38
N ASP A 269 7.70 -18.34 -26.69
CA ASP A 269 7.69 -17.01 -27.32
C ASP A 269 6.27 -16.40 -27.49
N ALA A 270 5.21 -17.10 -27.12
CA ALA A 270 3.83 -16.60 -27.23
C ALA A 270 3.43 -15.78 -25.98
N ARG A 271 2.61 -14.73 -26.19
CA ARG A 271 2.03 -13.93 -25.09
C ARG A 271 0.74 -14.60 -24.62
N LEU A 272 0.86 -15.40 -23.58
CA LEU A 272 -0.19 -16.30 -23.13
C LEU A 272 -0.73 -15.91 -21.76
N LEU A 273 -2.03 -16.09 -21.58
CA LEU A 273 -2.70 -16.10 -20.28
C LEU A 273 -3.54 -17.35 -20.16
N LYS A 274 -3.54 -17.96 -18.97
CA LYS A 274 -4.53 -18.96 -18.59
C LYS A 274 -5.76 -18.27 -18.05
N VAL A 275 -6.92 -18.88 -18.25
CA VAL A 275 -8.21 -18.33 -17.88
C VAL A 275 -8.91 -19.30 -16.95
N ILE A 276 -9.15 -18.86 -15.72
CA ILE A 276 -10.07 -19.50 -14.79
C ILE A 276 -11.41 -18.78 -14.89
N SER A 277 -12.49 -19.51 -14.66
CA SER A 277 -13.84 -19.02 -14.90
C SER A 277 -14.76 -19.26 -13.70
N TYR A 278 -15.62 -18.30 -13.49
CA TYR A 278 -16.62 -18.27 -12.43
C TYR A 278 -18.00 -18.03 -13.03
N LEU A 279 -19.05 -18.33 -12.27
CA LEU A 279 -20.43 -18.06 -12.67
C LEU A 279 -21.00 -16.87 -11.89
N ASP A 280 -21.49 -15.86 -12.58
CA ASP A 280 -22.28 -14.79 -11.97
C ASP A 280 -23.71 -15.27 -11.69
N VAL A 281 -24.04 -15.41 -10.40
CA VAL A 281 -25.39 -15.75 -9.92
C VAL A 281 -26.18 -14.52 -9.45
N GLY A 282 -25.61 -13.33 -9.53
CA GLY A 282 -26.24 -12.05 -9.16
C GLY A 282 -26.08 -11.64 -7.70
N ASP A 283 -25.22 -12.31 -6.93
CA ASP A 283 -24.96 -11.99 -5.53
C ASP A 283 -23.84 -10.96 -5.31
N GLY A 284 -23.16 -10.55 -6.39
CA GLY A 284 -22.03 -9.64 -6.33
C GLY A 284 -20.69 -10.31 -5.98
N ASN A 285 -20.64 -11.65 -5.93
CA ASN A 285 -19.45 -12.40 -5.55
C ASN A 285 -19.22 -13.62 -6.47
N TYR A 286 -18.82 -13.38 -7.72
CA TYR A 286 -18.55 -14.48 -8.65
C TYR A 286 -17.48 -15.46 -8.13
N TRP A 287 -16.56 -15.03 -7.25
CA TRP A 287 -15.53 -15.88 -6.64
C TRP A 287 -16.10 -17.10 -5.91
N ALA A 288 -17.32 -17.01 -5.37
CA ALA A 288 -18.01 -18.11 -4.70
C ALA A 288 -18.50 -19.22 -5.64
N HIS A 289 -18.37 -19.04 -6.95
CA HIS A 289 -19.00 -19.88 -7.96
C HIS A 289 -17.97 -20.42 -8.98
N PRO A 290 -16.92 -21.15 -8.56
CA PRO A 290 -15.89 -21.65 -9.46
C PRO A 290 -16.47 -22.66 -10.46
N ILE A 291 -16.07 -22.52 -11.73
CA ILE A 291 -16.29 -23.53 -12.78
C ILE A 291 -15.05 -24.42 -12.82
N GLU A 292 -14.98 -25.34 -11.85
CA GLU A 292 -13.76 -26.12 -11.59
C GLU A 292 -13.32 -26.99 -12.77
N ASN A 293 -12.02 -27.26 -12.86
CA ASN A 293 -11.40 -28.15 -13.85
C ASN A 293 -11.63 -27.74 -15.32
N LEU A 294 -11.84 -26.45 -15.57
CA LEU A 294 -11.92 -25.85 -16.90
C LEU A 294 -10.91 -24.72 -17.00
N VAL A 295 -9.92 -24.87 -17.89
CA VAL A 295 -8.92 -23.84 -18.14
C VAL A 295 -8.82 -23.60 -19.64
N ALA A 296 -8.89 -22.34 -20.05
CA ALA A 296 -8.52 -21.95 -21.40
C ALA A 296 -7.12 -21.30 -21.39
N VAL A 297 -6.37 -21.46 -22.48
CA VAL A 297 -5.14 -20.71 -22.75
C VAL A 297 -5.43 -19.77 -23.90
N VAL A 298 -5.29 -18.48 -23.66
CA VAL A 298 -5.48 -17.42 -24.65
C VAL A 298 -4.13 -16.94 -25.14
N ASP A 299 -3.98 -16.83 -26.46
CA ASP A 299 -2.90 -16.07 -27.07
C ASP A 299 -3.42 -14.66 -27.38
N LEU A 300 -2.83 -13.66 -26.72
CA LEU A 300 -3.28 -12.27 -26.79
C LEU A 300 -2.99 -11.61 -28.14
N GLU A 301 -1.98 -12.08 -28.87
CA GLU A 301 -1.65 -11.56 -30.20
C GLU A 301 -2.56 -12.18 -31.26
N GLN A 302 -2.80 -13.49 -31.18
CA GLN A 302 -3.73 -14.19 -32.07
C GLN A 302 -5.20 -13.92 -31.73
N LYS A 303 -5.49 -13.35 -30.56
CA LYS A 303 -6.82 -13.04 -30.04
C LYS A 303 -7.79 -14.23 -30.08
N LYS A 304 -7.29 -15.41 -29.69
CA LYS A 304 -8.09 -16.64 -29.67
C LYS A 304 -7.61 -17.59 -28.57
N ILE A 305 -8.47 -18.56 -28.25
CA ILE A 305 -8.09 -19.70 -27.42
C ILE A 305 -7.18 -20.62 -28.25
N VAL A 306 -6.03 -21.00 -27.70
CA VAL A 306 -5.07 -21.92 -28.33
C VAL A 306 -5.02 -23.30 -27.68
N LYS A 307 -5.59 -23.43 -26.48
CA LYS A 307 -5.73 -24.70 -25.75
C LYS A 307 -6.92 -24.62 -24.80
N ILE A 308 -7.72 -25.70 -24.71
CA ILE A 308 -8.71 -25.90 -23.65
C ILE A 308 -8.32 -27.16 -22.90
N GLU A 309 -8.22 -27.05 -21.58
CA GLU A 309 -7.94 -28.15 -20.67
C GLU A 309 -9.22 -28.46 -19.88
N GLU A 310 -9.72 -29.68 -20.01
CA GLU A 310 -10.91 -30.15 -19.30
C GLU A 310 -10.58 -31.33 -18.38
N GLY A 311 -10.71 -31.14 -17.08
CA GLY A 311 -10.74 -32.23 -16.09
C GLY A 311 -12.16 -32.67 -15.74
N PRO A 312 -12.32 -33.47 -14.67
CA PRO A 312 -13.62 -33.96 -14.20
C PRO A 312 -14.64 -32.84 -14.01
N VAL A 313 -15.91 -33.12 -14.34
CA VAL A 313 -17.01 -32.16 -14.11
C VAL A 313 -17.35 -32.13 -12.63
N VAL A 314 -17.33 -30.92 -12.05
CA VAL A 314 -17.83 -30.62 -10.72
C VAL A 314 -18.98 -29.62 -10.86
N PRO A 315 -20.14 -29.84 -10.24
CA PRO A 315 -21.22 -28.85 -10.24
C PRO A 315 -20.76 -27.53 -9.64
N VAL A 316 -21.11 -26.41 -10.27
CA VAL A 316 -20.83 -25.07 -9.74
C VAL A 316 -21.54 -24.90 -8.39
N PRO A 317 -20.86 -24.43 -7.33
CA PRO A 317 -21.53 -24.03 -6.08
C PRO A 317 -22.46 -22.85 -6.36
N MET A 318 -23.78 -23.01 -6.17
CA MET A 318 -24.78 -22.02 -6.59
C MET A 318 -25.29 -21.09 -5.46
N THR A 319 -24.93 -21.37 -4.21
CA THR A 319 -25.47 -20.65 -3.05
C THR A 319 -24.92 -19.23 -3.02
N ALA A 320 -25.79 -18.20 -2.97
CA ALA A 320 -25.37 -16.82 -2.86
C ALA A 320 -24.51 -16.57 -1.60
N ARG A 321 -23.41 -15.84 -1.79
CA ARG A 321 -22.41 -15.46 -0.79
C ARG A 321 -21.98 -14.00 -0.94
N PRO A 322 -22.91 -13.03 -0.80
CA PRO A 322 -22.57 -11.62 -0.84
C PRO A 322 -21.64 -11.24 0.33
N PHE A 323 -20.69 -10.34 0.08
CA PHE A 323 -19.81 -9.74 1.09
C PHE A 323 -20.08 -8.24 1.31
N ASP A 324 -20.92 -7.62 0.46
CA ASP A 324 -21.27 -6.20 0.49
C ASP A 324 -22.38 -5.85 1.50
N SER A 325 -22.71 -6.79 2.39
CA SER A 325 -23.74 -6.66 3.43
C SER A 325 -25.17 -6.45 2.93
N ARG A 326 -25.48 -6.69 1.65
CA ARG A 326 -26.86 -6.56 1.13
C ARG A 326 -27.90 -7.45 1.86
N ASP A 327 -27.44 -8.51 2.50
CA ASP A 327 -28.23 -9.46 3.29
C ASP A 327 -28.00 -9.32 4.82
N ARG A 328 -27.28 -8.29 5.27
CA ARG A 328 -26.91 -8.09 6.68
C ARG A 328 -27.46 -6.77 7.23
N VAL A 329 -27.69 -6.76 8.54
CA VAL A 329 -27.99 -5.54 9.30
C VAL A 329 -26.92 -5.39 10.37
N ALA A 330 -26.08 -4.38 10.24
CA ALA A 330 -25.05 -4.09 11.23
C ALA A 330 -25.69 -3.63 12.55
N PRO A 331 -25.22 -4.11 13.72
CA PRO A 331 -25.63 -3.56 15.00
C PRO A 331 -25.26 -2.06 15.10
N ALA A 332 -26.11 -1.27 15.75
CA ALA A 332 -25.78 0.12 16.04
C ALA A 332 -24.59 0.20 17.03
N VAL A 333 -23.66 1.12 16.78
CA VAL A 333 -22.45 1.33 17.60
C VAL A 333 -22.37 2.80 18.02
N LYS A 334 -21.90 3.06 19.25
CA LYS A 334 -21.61 4.43 19.70
C LYS A 334 -20.44 5.01 18.87
N PRO A 335 -20.47 6.30 18.53
CA PRO A 335 -19.41 6.90 17.72
C PRO A 335 -18.08 6.94 18.50
N MET A 336 -16.99 6.78 17.76
CA MET A 336 -15.62 7.02 18.21
C MET A 336 -14.95 7.94 17.20
N GLN A 337 -14.27 8.97 17.67
CA GLN A 337 -13.51 9.89 16.85
C GLN A 337 -12.14 10.10 17.46
N ILE A 338 -11.12 10.12 16.61
CA ILE A 338 -9.77 10.56 16.93
C ILE A 338 -9.65 11.96 16.33
N ILE A 339 -9.36 12.96 17.16
CA ILE A 339 -9.32 14.37 16.76
C ILE A 339 -7.99 15.01 17.13
N GLU A 340 -7.52 15.89 16.25
CA GLU A 340 -6.32 16.71 16.41
C GLU A 340 -6.71 18.17 16.16
N PRO A 341 -7.31 18.85 17.15
CA PRO A 341 -8.05 20.10 16.94
C PRO A 341 -7.17 21.32 16.62
N GLU A 342 -5.86 21.18 16.74
CA GLU A 342 -4.86 22.20 16.41
C GLU A 342 -4.07 21.84 15.13
N GLY A 343 -4.56 20.87 14.35
CA GLY A 343 -3.86 20.35 13.19
C GLY A 343 -2.88 19.24 13.53
N LYS A 344 -2.01 18.90 12.58
CA LYS A 344 -1.11 17.74 12.65
C LYS A 344 0.26 18.11 13.20
N ASN A 345 0.94 17.13 13.82
CA ASN A 345 2.36 17.27 14.18
C ASN A 345 3.29 17.12 12.96
N TYR A 346 2.79 16.54 11.86
CA TYR A 346 3.53 16.39 10.62
C TYR A 346 3.20 17.49 9.62
N THR A 347 4.16 17.77 8.75
CA THR A 347 4.03 18.73 7.64
C THR A 347 4.44 18.04 6.34
N ILE A 348 3.69 18.30 5.28
CA ILE A 348 3.89 17.76 3.95
C ILE A 348 4.25 18.93 3.01
N THR A 349 5.50 18.98 2.54
CA THR A 349 5.99 20.03 1.62
C THR A 349 6.26 19.44 0.25
N GLY A 350 5.33 19.58 -0.68
CA GLY A 350 5.31 18.73 -1.88
C GLY A 350 5.17 17.28 -1.42
N ASP A 351 6.20 16.46 -1.69
CA ASP A 351 6.26 15.05 -1.32
C ASP A 351 7.12 14.77 -0.08
N MET A 352 7.69 15.81 0.53
CA MET A 352 8.54 15.68 1.73
C MET A 352 7.68 15.72 3.01
N ILE A 353 7.74 14.64 3.80
CA ILE A 353 7.10 14.54 5.10
C ILE A 353 8.12 14.83 6.19
N HIS A 354 7.80 15.83 7.02
CA HIS A 354 8.50 16.14 8.25
C HIS A 354 7.62 15.78 9.45
N TRP A 355 8.13 15.00 10.39
CA TRP A 355 7.43 14.67 11.62
C TRP A 355 8.43 14.39 12.74
N ARG A 356 8.35 15.15 13.83
CA ARG A 356 9.26 15.01 14.98
C ARG A 356 10.72 15.07 14.52
N ASN A 357 11.49 14.03 14.77
CA ASN A 357 12.88 13.90 14.34
C ASN A 357 13.01 13.27 12.95
N TRP A 358 11.92 12.83 12.32
CA TRP A 358 11.95 12.22 11.00
C TRP A 358 11.75 13.25 9.90
N ASP A 359 12.55 13.10 8.85
CA ASP A 359 12.30 13.68 7.54
C ASP A 359 12.46 12.58 6.49
N PHE A 360 11.51 12.47 5.57
CA PHE A 360 11.58 11.56 4.43
C PHE A 360 10.76 12.09 3.25
N HIS A 361 11.01 11.54 2.07
CA HIS A 361 10.27 11.79 0.84
C HIS A 361 9.35 10.60 0.55
N LEU A 362 8.14 10.86 0.07
CA LEU A 362 7.15 9.85 -0.28
C LEU A 362 6.73 10.04 -1.74
N SER A 363 6.89 9.02 -2.58
CA SER A 363 6.41 9.06 -3.97
C SER A 363 5.76 7.74 -4.37
N MET A 364 5.06 7.75 -5.52
CA MET A 364 4.33 6.61 -6.04
C MET A 364 4.97 6.03 -7.31
N ASN A 365 5.06 4.70 -7.40
CA ASN A 365 5.46 3.95 -8.58
C ASN A 365 4.34 2.99 -9.02
N SER A 366 4.11 2.85 -10.33
CA SER A 366 3.00 2.04 -10.88
C SER A 366 3.13 0.53 -10.66
N ARG A 367 4.36 0.02 -10.44
CA ARG A 367 4.63 -1.40 -10.16
C ARG A 367 4.52 -1.71 -8.67
N VAL A 368 5.29 -1.01 -7.83
CA VAL A 368 5.48 -1.37 -6.42
C VAL A 368 4.75 -0.48 -5.42
N GLY A 369 4.06 0.56 -5.89
CA GLY A 369 3.35 1.50 -5.02
C GLY A 369 4.29 2.52 -4.35
N PRO A 370 4.13 2.81 -3.05
CA PRO A 370 4.87 3.88 -2.38
C PRO A 370 6.36 3.57 -2.25
N MET A 371 7.18 4.59 -2.45
CA MET A 371 8.62 4.62 -2.19
C MET A 371 8.92 5.65 -1.11
N ILE A 372 9.61 5.22 -0.06
CA ILE A 372 10.06 6.05 1.06
C ILE A 372 11.54 6.35 0.87
N SER A 373 11.90 7.62 0.69
CA SER A 373 13.25 7.99 0.26
C SER A 373 13.89 9.06 1.14
N THR A 374 15.22 9.14 1.08
CA THR A 374 16.05 10.14 1.78
C THR A 374 15.72 10.27 3.28
N VAL A 375 15.46 9.14 3.93
CA VAL A 375 15.04 9.05 5.32
C VAL A 375 16.20 9.45 6.23
N THR A 376 15.94 10.45 7.07
CA THR A 376 16.88 10.92 8.07
C THR A 376 16.23 11.03 9.44
N TYR A 377 17.05 10.82 10.47
CA TYR A 377 16.69 11.11 11.85
C TYR A 377 17.50 12.32 12.32
N ASN A 378 16.81 13.36 12.81
CA ASN A 378 17.38 14.57 13.36
C ASN A 378 17.77 14.34 14.83
N ASP A 379 19.02 13.96 15.04
CA ASP A 379 19.62 13.78 16.36
C ASP A 379 20.18 15.12 16.85
N ASN A 380 19.44 15.75 17.77
CA ASN A 380 19.84 17.00 18.43
C ASN A 380 20.28 18.13 17.48
N GLY A 381 19.60 18.28 16.34
CA GLY A 381 19.87 19.31 15.34
C GLY A 381 20.68 18.81 14.13
N THR A 382 21.14 17.56 14.14
CA THR A 382 21.90 16.97 13.03
C THR A 382 21.09 15.87 12.35
N LYS A 383 20.77 16.04 11.07
CA LYS A 383 20.16 14.98 10.25
C LYS A 383 21.18 13.88 9.99
N ARG A 384 20.88 12.66 10.40
CA ARG A 384 21.69 11.46 10.18
C ARG A 384 20.96 10.54 9.23
N LYS A 385 21.69 9.98 8.25
CA LYS A 385 21.12 9.04 7.27
C LYS A 385 20.63 7.78 7.98
N VAL A 386 19.47 7.27 7.54
CA VAL A 386 18.91 5.98 7.97
C VAL A 386 18.63 5.08 6.77
N MET A 387 17.95 5.61 5.75
CA MET A 387 17.57 4.84 4.55
C MET A 387 17.49 5.76 3.32
N TYR A 388 18.16 5.39 2.23
CA TYR A 388 18.09 6.12 0.96
C TYR A 388 16.79 5.86 0.20
N GLU A 389 16.41 4.59 0.06
CA GLU A 389 15.15 4.17 -0.57
C GLU A 389 14.63 2.88 0.09
N GLY A 390 13.37 2.90 0.54
CA GLY A 390 12.63 1.75 1.02
C GLY A 390 11.32 1.60 0.24
N SER A 391 11.02 0.39 -0.22
CA SER A 391 9.76 0.08 -0.90
C SER A 391 9.41 -1.40 -0.77
N LEU A 392 8.19 -1.77 -1.19
CA LEU A 392 7.94 -3.14 -1.62
C LEU A 392 8.92 -3.45 -2.76
N GLY A 393 9.73 -4.49 -2.64
CA GLY A 393 10.53 -4.98 -3.75
C GLY A 393 9.64 -5.76 -4.72
N GLY A 394 8.89 -6.72 -4.17
CA GLY A 394 7.98 -7.60 -4.90
C GLY A 394 7.26 -8.54 -3.96
N MET A 395 6.24 -9.24 -4.46
CA MET A 395 5.54 -10.27 -3.68
C MET A 395 5.04 -11.40 -4.58
N ILE A 396 4.77 -12.56 -3.97
CA ILE A 396 4.27 -13.76 -4.64
C ILE A 396 3.18 -14.45 -3.82
N VAL A 397 2.15 -14.95 -4.52
CA VAL A 397 1.09 -15.80 -3.95
C VAL A 397 1.03 -17.15 -4.66
N PRO A 398 1.85 -18.13 -4.26
CA PRO A 398 1.93 -19.44 -4.90
C PRO A 398 1.03 -20.49 -4.21
N TYR A 399 0.31 -21.29 -5.00
CA TYR A 399 -0.66 -22.29 -4.52
C TYR A 399 -0.08 -23.70 -4.48
N GLY A 400 -0.59 -24.54 -3.57
CA GLY A 400 -0.11 -25.91 -3.32
C GLY A 400 -0.94 -27.04 -3.94
N ASP A 401 -1.90 -26.75 -4.82
CA ASP A 401 -2.76 -27.76 -5.45
C ASP A 401 -2.24 -28.12 -6.88
N PRO A 402 -2.00 -29.41 -7.17
CA PRO A 402 -1.44 -29.86 -8.45
C PRO A 402 -2.46 -29.97 -9.59
N ASP A 403 -3.76 -29.77 -9.33
CA ASP A 403 -4.80 -29.96 -10.35
C ASP A 403 -4.74 -28.90 -11.45
N ILE A 404 -5.43 -29.18 -12.55
CA ILE A 404 -5.29 -28.45 -13.81
C ILE A 404 -5.58 -26.95 -13.73
N GLY A 405 -6.49 -26.55 -12.83
CA GLY A 405 -6.85 -25.15 -12.55
C GLY A 405 -5.89 -24.42 -11.60
N TRP A 406 -4.88 -25.10 -11.08
CA TRP A 406 -4.15 -24.67 -9.88
C TRP A 406 -2.62 -24.76 -9.99
N TYR A 407 -2.05 -25.79 -10.63
CA TYR A 407 -0.59 -26.04 -10.60
C TYR A 407 0.30 -24.86 -11.04
N PHE A 408 -0.23 -23.98 -11.91
CA PHE A 408 0.49 -22.84 -12.48
C PHE A 408 0.28 -21.55 -11.69
N LYS A 409 -0.61 -21.56 -10.70
CA LYS A 409 -1.10 -20.38 -10.00
C LYS A 409 -0.05 -19.89 -9.00
N ALA A 410 0.69 -18.88 -9.42
CA ALA A 410 1.66 -18.16 -8.61
C ALA A 410 1.68 -16.69 -9.05
N TYR A 411 0.87 -15.87 -8.39
CA TYR A 411 0.71 -14.45 -8.75
C TYR A 411 1.90 -13.66 -8.26
N LEU A 412 2.60 -12.99 -9.17
CA LEU A 412 3.53 -11.92 -8.81
C LEU A 412 2.78 -10.59 -8.84
N ASP A 413 2.06 -10.27 -7.78
CA ASP A 413 1.05 -9.21 -7.75
C ASP A 413 1.58 -7.87 -8.28
N SER A 414 2.78 -7.47 -7.86
CA SER A 414 3.43 -6.27 -8.40
C SER A 414 4.05 -6.50 -9.77
N GLY A 415 4.92 -7.49 -9.92
CA GLY A 415 5.67 -7.73 -11.17
C GLY A 415 4.83 -8.09 -12.40
N ASP A 416 3.74 -8.84 -12.22
CA ASP A 416 2.87 -9.29 -13.31
C ASP A 416 1.61 -8.42 -13.48
N TYR A 417 1.16 -7.66 -12.46
CA TYR A 417 -0.13 -6.91 -12.53
C TYR A 417 -0.03 -5.43 -12.19
N GLY A 418 1.03 -4.96 -11.55
CA GLY A 418 1.25 -3.54 -11.23
C GLY A 418 0.39 -3.05 -10.07
N MET A 419 0.81 -3.36 -8.85
CA MET A 419 0.07 -3.00 -7.63
C MET A 419 -0.12 -1.49 -7.47
N GLY A 420 0.85 -0.67 -7.89
CA GLY A 420 0.69 0.79 -7.88
C GLY A 420 -0.47 1.27 -8.75
N THR A 421 -0.62 0.67 -9.93
CA THR A 421 -1.77 0.91 -10.84
C THR A 421 -3.09 0.42 -10.23
N LEU A 422 -3.03 -0.67 -9.48
CA LEU A 422 -4.16 -1.32 -8.82
C LEU A 422 -4.37 -0.84 -7.37
N THR A 423 -3.91 0.37 -7.06
CA THR A 423 -4.15 0.99 -5.76
C THR A 423 -5.64 1.16 -5.52
N SER A 424 -6.08 0.77 -4.32
CA SER A 424 -7.45 0.90 -3.86
C SER A 424 -7.63 2.18 -3.06
N PRO A 425 -8.44 3.15 -3.54
CA PRO A 425 -8.70 4.39 -2.82
C PRO A 425 -9.21 4.15 -1.39
N ILE A 426 -8.53 4.73 -0.41
CA ILE A 426 -8.84 4.59 1.01
C ILE A 426 -10.28 5.03 1.30
N ALA A 427 -11.06 4.16 1.95
CA ALA A 427 -12.34 4.50 2.56
C ALA A 427 -12.10 5.21 3.90
N ARG A 428 -12.25 6.55 3.88
CA ARG A 428 -12.02 7.43 5.04
C ARG A 428 -12.74 6.95 6.29
N GLY A 429 -12.02 6.84 7.41
CA GLY A 429 -12.56 6.45 8.71
C GLY A 429 -12.83 4.95 8.88
N LYS A 430 -12.52 4.13 7.87
CA LYS A 430 -12.65 2.66 7.90
C LYS A 430 -11.30 2.01 7.64
N ASP A 431 -10.74 2.23 6.45
CA ASP A 431 -9.46 1.66 6.02
C ASP A 431 -8.27 2.37 6.69
N ALA A 432 -8.49 3.62 7.12
CA ALA A 432 -7.58 4.42 7.93
C ALA A 432 -8.39 5.16 9.02
N PRO A 433 -7.78 5.50 10.18
CA PRO A 433 -8.50 6.14 11.28
C PRO A 433 -9.06 7.52 10.90
N SER A 434 -10.02 8.02 11.68
CA SER A 434 -10.74 9.27 11.38
C SER A 434 -9.84 10.51 11.32
N ASN A 435 -8.64 10.46 11.91
CA ASN A 435 -7.68 11.56 11.90
C ASN A 435 -6.67 11.48 10.75
N ALA A 436 -6.81 10.55 9.80
CA ALA A 436 -5.89 10.44 8.67
C ALA A 436 -6.03 11.60 7.67
N VAL A 437 -4.88 12.00 7.11
CA VAL A 437 -4.77 12.80 5.89
C VAL A 437 -4.65 11.85 4.70
N LEU A 438 -5.47 12.04 3.68
CA LEU A 438 -5.49 11.17 2.50
C LEU A 438 -4.87 11.89 1.30
N LEU A 439 -3.84 11.29 0.72
CA LEU A 439 -3.07 11.83 -0.40
C LEU A 439 -3.58 11.28 -1.72
N ASN A 440 -3.65 12.14 -2.73
CA ASN A 440 -3.81 11.72 -4.11
C ASN A 440 -2.42 11.52 -4.71
N GLU A 441 -2.28 10.54 -5.61
CA GLU A 441 -1.03 10.26 -6.31
C GLU A 441 -1.30 10.17 -7.81
N THR A 442 -0.32 10.55 -8.65
CA THR A 442 -0.47 10.49 -10.11
C THR A 442 0.55 9.54 -10.72
N ILE A 443 0.09 8.66 -11.61
CA ILE A 443 0.92 7.75 -12.41
C ILE A 443 0.49 7.82 -13.89
N ALA A 444 1.22 7.13 -14.77
CA ALA A 444 0.77 6.90 -16.14
C ALA A 444 -0.12 5.64 -16.20
N ASP A 445 -1.21 5.69 -16.95
CA ASP A 445 -1.96 4.50 -17.34
C ASP A 445 -1.26 3.73 -18.48
N TYR A 446 -1.81 2.56 -18.82
CA TYR A 446 -1.23 1.68 -19.85
C TYR A 446 -1.24 2.28 -21.28
N THR A 447 -1.95 3.38 -21.50
CA THR A 447 -1.98 4.11 -22.78
C THR A 447 -1.07 5.35 -22.78
N GLY A 448 -0.43 5.64 -21.65
CA GLY A 448 0.44 6.79 -21.44
C GLY A 448 -0.32 8.06 -21.04
N VAL A 449 -1.58 7.94 -20.60
CA VAL A 449 -2.37 9.07 -20.09
C VAL A 449 -2.14 9.19 -18.58
N PRO A 450 -1.93 10.39 -18.03
CA PRO A 450 -1.86 10.58 -16.58
C PRO A 450 -3.16 10.16 -15.89
N MET A 451 -3.04 9.38 -14.82
CA MET A 451 -4.13 8.90 -13.99
C MET A 451 -3.86 9.33 -12.54
N GLU A 452 -4.70 10.24 -12.04
CA GLU A 452 -4.74 10.57 -10.62
C GLU A 452 -5.54 9.48 -9.87
N ILE A 453 -4.92 8.89 -8.85
CA ILE A 453 -5.52 7.94 -7.94
C ILE A 453 -5.96 8.72 -6.70
N PRO A 454 -7.27 8.92 -6.48
CA PRO A 454 -7.74 9.68 -5.33
C PRO A 454 -7.54 8.87 -4.05
N ARG A 455 -7.08 9.51 -2.97
CA ARG A 455 -6.89 8.87 -1.65
C ARG A 455 -6.04 7.58 -1.75
N ALA A 456 -4.99 7.62 -2.56
CA ALA A 456 -4.09 6.50 -2.78
C ALA A 456 -3.36 6.09 -1.49
N ILE A 457 -2.96 7.06 -0.67
CA ILE A 457 -2.17 6.85 0.54
C ILE A 457 -2.83 7.55 1.72
N ALA A 458 -2.80 6.93 2.90
CA ALA A 458 -3.19 7.56 4.16
C ALA A 458 -1.97 7.84 5.04
N VAL A 459 -1.86 9.05 5.57
CA VAL A 459 -0.86 9.44 6.57
C VAL A 459 -1.58 9.76 7.87
N PHE A 460 -1.19 9.12 8.98
CA PHE A 460 -1.83 9.35 10.28
C PHE A 460 -0.90 9.10 11.45
N GLU A 461 -1.07 9.90 12.51
CA GLU A 461 -0.44 9.65 13.81
C GLU A 461 -1.39 8.84 14.69
N ARG A 462 -0.84 7.86 15.44
CA ARG A 462 -1.60 7.07 16.41
C ARG A 462 -0.92 7.01 17.78
N TYR A 463 -1.75 6.88 18.82
CA TYR A 463 -1.29 6.46 20.14
C TYR A 463 -0.98 4.96 20.13
N ALA A 464 0.18 4.58 20.66
CA ALA A 464 0.66 3.19 20.64
C ALA A 464 1.13 2.69 22.02
N GLY A 465 0.42 3.08 23.08
CA GLY A 465 0.76 2.70 24.45
C GLY A 465 1.78 3.64 25.11
N PRO A 466 2.36 3.26 26.27
CA PRO A 466 3.46 4.01 26.86
C PRO A 466 4.75 3.82 26.05
N GLU A 467 5.47 4.90 25.76
CA GLU A 467 6.80 4.85 25.14
C GLU A 467 7.81 4.25 26.13
N TYR A 468 7.80 4.77 27.36
CA TYR A 468 8.46 4.15 28.50
C TYR A 468 7.67 4.42 29.78
N LYS A 469 7.93 3.60 30.80
CA LYS A 469 7.34 3.74 32.13
C LYS A 469 8.27 3.22 33.20
N HIS A 470 8.41 3.98 34.29
CA HIS A 470 9.00 3.49 35.54
C HIS A 470 8.18 3.97 36.73
N GLN A 471 7.79 3.04 37.60
CA GLN A 471 7.12 3.33 38.87
C GLN A 471 8.08 2.96 40.00
N GLU A 472 8.88 3.92 40.41
CA GLU A 472 9.81 3.74 41.53
C GLU A 472 9.04 3.70 42.86
N MET A 473 9.47 2.84 43.77
CA MET A 473 8.76 2.64 45.03
C MET A 473 8.88 3.90 45.89
N GLY A 474 7.75 4.46 46.33
CA GLY A 474 7.73 5.68 47.14
C GLY A 474 8.06 6.97 46.39
N GLN A 475 8.15 6.95 45.06
CA GLN A 475 8.40 8.13 44.22
C GLN A 475 7.25 8.38 43.23
N PRO A 476 7.13 9.60 42.67
CA PRO A 476 6.19 9.88 41.59
C PRO A 476 6.43 9.00 40.36
N ASN A 477 5.34 8.58 39.72
CA ASN A 477 5.39 7.82 38.47
C ASN A 477 6.07 8.62 37.34
N VAL A 478 6.82 7.92 36.49
CA VAL A 478 7.31 8.44 35.20
C VAL A 478 6.67 7.63 34.07
N SER A 479 5.97 8.30 33.16
CA SER A 479 5.40 7.67 31.95
C SER A 479 5.29 8.70 30.82
N THR A 480 5.55 8.27 29.61
CA THR A 480 5.34 9.03 28.37
C THR A 480 4.53 8.18 27.41
N GLU A 481 3.71 8.82 26.58
CA GLU A 481 2.97 8.12 25.52
C GLU A 481 3.85 7.88 24.30
N ARG A 482 3.62 6.77 23.60
CA ARG A 482 4.22 6.49 22.30
C ARG A 482 3.33 7.03 21.21
N ARG A 483 3.94 7.77 20.28
CA ARG A 483 3.34 8.10 18.99
C ARG A 483 4.05 7.39 17.86
N GLU A 484 3.26 6.99 16.88
CA GLU A 484 3.72 6.38 15.64
C GLU A 484 3.07 7.13 14.48
N LEU A 485 3.87 7.51 13.48
CA LEU A 485 3.39 8.00 12.20
C LEU A 485 3.30 6.82 11.24
N VAL A 486 2.12 6.57 10.70
CA VAL A 486 1.87 5.49 9.73
C VAL A 486 1.61 6.09 8.36
N VAL A 487 2.32 5.58 7.35
CA VAL A 487 2.00 5.74 5.93
C VAL A 487 1.40 4.42 5.45
N ARG A 488 0.09 4.43 5.22
CA ARG A 488 -0.69 3.25 4.79
C ARG A 488 -1.04 3.33 3.32
N TRP A 489 -0.83 2.23 2.61
CA TRP A 489 -1.24 2.05 1.22
C TRP A 489 -2.01 0.72 1.06
N ILE A 490 -2.97 0.69 0.14
CA ILE A 490 -3.77 -0.50 -0.17
C ILE A 490 -3.76 -0.77 -1.67
N SER A 491 -3.52 -2.01 -2.07
CA SER A 491 -3.61 -2.48 -3.46
C SER A 491 -4.48 -3.73 -3.54
N THR A 492 -5.34 -3.80 -4.55
CA THR A 492 -6.23 -4.95 -4.76
C THR A 492 -5.93 -5.62 -6.09
N VAL A 493 -5.50 -6.89 -6.05
CA VAL A 493 -5.14 -7.66 -7.25
C VAL A 493 -6.10 -8.82 -7.39
N GLY A 494 -7.11 -8.63 -8.25
CA GLY A 494 -8.15 -9.63 -8.46
C GLY A 494 -9.02 -9.84 -7.22
N ASN A 495 -8.74 -10.91 -6.48
CA ASN A 495 -9.54 -11.35 -5.33
C ASN A 495 -8.99 -10.92 -3.97
N TYR A 496 -7.69 -10.63 -3.84
CA TYR A 496 -7.09 -10.23 -2.58
C TYR A 496 -6.84 -8.71 -2.51
N ASP A 497 -6.89 -8.19 -1.29
CA ASP A 497 -6.59 -6.82 -0.93
C ASP A 497 -5.39 -6.80 0.03
N TYR A 498 -4.32 -6.09 -0.33
CA TYR A 498 -3.08 -5.99 0.43
C TYR A 498 -2.91 -4.61 1.03
N ILE A 499 -2.55 -4.55 2.31
CA ILE A 499 -2.37 -3.33 3.09
C ILE A 499 -0.92 -3.26 3.53
N PHE A 500 -0.24 -2.13 3.31
CA PHE A 500 1.14 -1.93 3.72
C PHE A 500 1.24 -0.70 4.61
N ASP A 501 1.73 -0.91 5.84
CA ASP A 501 1.97 0.16 6.81
C ASP A 501 3.49 0.37 6.96
N TRP A 502 3.97 1.56 6.60
CA TRP A 502 5.29 2.04 6.99
C TRP A 502 5.16 2.88 8.26
N ILE A 503 5.77 2.42 9.35
CA ILE A 503 5.50 2.90 10.71
C ILE A 503 6.77 3.55 11.28
N PHE A 504 6.76 4.86 11.42
CA PHE A 504 7.87 5.62 12.02
C PHE A 504 7.59 5.86 13.49
N HIS A 505 8.46 5.34 14.35
CA HIS A 505 8.37 5.54 15.80
C HIS A 505 9.23 6.73 16.22
N GLU A 506 8.80 7.50 17.24
CA GLU A 506 9.59 8.63 17.75
C GLU A 506 10.98 8.24 18.24
N ASN A 507 11.18 6.98 18.65
CA ASN A 507 12.47 6.49 19.16
C ASN A 507 13.46 6.00 18.08
N GLY A 508 13.18 6.25 16.81
CA GLY A 508 14.05 5.87 15.70
C GLY A 508 13.78 4.49 15.08
N THR A 509 12.85 3.71 15.64
CA THR A 509 12.39 2.44 15.04
C THR A 509 11.56 2.70 13.78
N ILE A 510 11.70 1.84 12.77
CA ILE A 510 10.82 1.75 11.60
C ILE A 510 10.17 0.36 11.60
N GLY A 511 8.85 0.29 11.56
CA GLY A 511 8.09 -0.93 11.31
C GLY A 511 7.59 -0.99 9.87
N ILE A 512 7.50 -2.19 9.32
CA ILE A 512 6.87 -2.43 8.02
C ILE A 512 5.96 -3.64 8.17
N ASP A 513 4.66 -3.39 8.14
CA ASP A 513 3.63 -4.41 8.32
C ASP A 513 2.89 -4.63 6.99
N ALA A 514 2.60 -5.89 6.67
CA ALA A 514 1.78 -6.26 5.53
C ALA A 514 0.52 -7.00 6.03
N GLY A 515 -0.64 -6.48 5.66
CA GLY A 515 -1.96 -7.05 5.91
C GLY A 515 -2.54 -7.64 4.63
N ALA A 516 -3.23 -8.77 4.74
CA ALA A 516 -4.03 -9.35 3.66
C ALA A 516 -5.50 -9.46 4.09
N THR A 517 -6.42 -9.11 3.20
CA THR A 517 -7.88 -9.30 3.33
C THR A 517 -8.46 -9.54 1.92
N GLY A 518 -9.78 -9.48 1.75
CA GLY A 518 -10.43 -9.78 0.47
C GLY A 518 -11.02 -11.18 0.45
N ILE A 519 -11.08 -11.79 -0.73
CA ILE A 519 -11.81 -13.04 -0.99
C ILE A 519 -10.84 -14.13 -1.40
N GLU A 520 -10.94 -15.29 -0.77
CA GLU A 520 -10.08 -16.43 -1.09
C GLU A 520 -10.31 -16.95 -2.52
N ALA A 521 -9.24 -17.43 -3.16
CA ALA A 521 -9.38 -18.21 -4.39
C ALA A 521 -9.77 -19.66 -4.04
N VAL A 522 -11.01 -20.04 -4.38
CA VAL A 522 -11.59 -21.31 -3.94
C VAL A 522 -11.71 -22.36 -5.04
N LYS A 523 -11.63 -23.63 -4.63
CA LYS A 523 -11.85 -24.81 -5.46
C LYS A 523 -13.27 -25.33 -5.32
N GLY A 524 -13.93 -25.55 -6.45
CA GLY A 524 -15.24 -26.21 -6.51
C GLY A 524 -15.08 -27.71 -6.27
N VAL A 525 -15.76 -28.25 -5.26
CA VAL A 525 -15.66 -29.67 -4.88
C VAL A 525 -17.03 -30.34 -4.72
N LYS A 526 -17.05 -31.67 -4.66
CA LYS A 526 -18.31 -32.43 -4.53
C LYS A 526 -18.80 -32.48 -3.09
N ALA A 527 -17.88 -32.56 -2.13
CA ALA A 527 -18.22 -32.60 -0.71
C ALA A 527 -18.96 -31.32 -0.28
N LYS A 528 -20.05 -31.49 0.44
CA LYS A 528 -20.74 -30.44 1.19
C LYS A 528 -20.23 -30.40 2.63
N THR A 529 -19.90 -31.55 3.20
CA THR A 529 -19.38 -31.66 4.57
C THR A 529 -18.22 -32.65 4.61
N MET A 530 -17.47 -32.64 5.72
CA MET A 530 -16.38 -33.61 5.95
C MET A 530 -16.85 -35.07 6.08
N HIS A 531 -18.16 -35.32 6.08
CA HIS A 531 -18.75 -36.66 6.15
C HIS A 531 -19.01 -37.28 4.76
N ASP A 532 -18.88 -36.50 3.69
CA ASP A 532 -19.13 -36.97 2.33
C ASP A 532 -17.95 -37.80 1.80
N GLU A 533 -18.25 -38.72 0.88
CA GLU A 533 -17.28 -39.71 0.37
C GLU A 533 -15.99 -39.07 -0.18
N THR A 534 -16.12 -37.94 -0.89
CA THR A 534 -15.00 -37.27 -1.54
C THR A 534 -14.26 -36.31 -0.62
N ALA A 535 -14.77 -36.00 0.58
CA ALA A 535 -14.24 -34.92 1.42
C ALA A 535 -12.74 -35.05 1.68
N LYS A 536 -12.25 -36.27 1.96
CA LYS A 536 -10.82 -36.52 2.18
C LYS A 536 -9.94 -36.17 0.97
N ASP A 537 -10.41 -36.48 -0.24
CA ASP A 537 -9.66 -36.17 -1.46
C ASP A 537 -9.85 -34.71 -1.87
N ASP A 538 -11.07 -34.19 -1.74
CA ASP A 538 -11.44 -32.80 -1.99
C ASP A 538 -10.62 -31.83 -1.11
N THR A 539 -10.34 -32.19 0.16
CA THR A 539 -9.61 -31.34 1.12
C THR A 539 -8.14 -31.71 1.27
N ARG A 540 -7.55 -32.43 0.31
CA ARG A 540 -6.13 -32.82 0.40
C ARG A 540 -5.20 -31.61 0.36
N TYR A 541 -5.60 -30.56 -0.36
CA TYR A 541 -4.79 -29.37 -0.62
C TYR A 541 -5.45 -28.08 -0.09
N GLY A 542 -6.42 -28.20 0.83
CA GLY A 542 -7.14 -27.04 1.36
C GLY A 542 -8.26 -27.43 2.31
N THR A 543 -8.80 -26.45 3.03
CA THR A 543 -9.89 -26.65 3.99
C THR A 543 -11.24 -26.53 3.30
N LEU A 544 -12.21 -27.40 3.62
CA LEU A 544 -13.61 -27.20 3.23
C LEU A 544 -14.21 -26.05 4.06
N ILE A 545 -14.32 -24.87 3.47
CA ILE A 545 -14.74 -23.63 4.16
C ILE A 545 -16.24 -23.33 4.00
N ASP A 546 -16.87 -23.94 2.99
CA ASP A 546 -18.32 -23.90 2.78
C ASP A 546 -18.75 -25.14 1.97
N HIS A 547 -20.04 -25.37 1.86
CA HIS A 547 -20.56 -26.47 1.05
C HIS A 547 -20.07 -26.35 -0.39
N ASN A 548 -19.37 -27.37 -0.88
CA ASN A 548 -18.80 -27.45 -2.23
C ASN A 548 -17.62 -26.50 -2.50
N ILE A 549 -17.03 -25.89 -1.46
CA ILE A 549 -16.00 -24.85 -1.59
C ILE A 549 -14.82 -25.16 -0.68
N VAL A 550 -13.65 -25.36 -1.29
CA VAL A 550 -12.38 -25.53 -0.59
C VAL A 550 -11.51 -24.29 -0.74
N GLY A 551 -11.04 -23.73 0.36
CA GLY A 551 -9.99 -22.71 0.37
C GLY A 551 -8.64 -23.38 0.15
N THR A 552 -8.11 -23.30 -1.07
CA THR A 552 -6.87 -23.98 -1.46
C THR A 552 -5.67 -23.38 -0.73
N THR A 553 -4.86 -24.22 -0.07
CA THR A 553 -3.68 -23.78 0.67
C THR A 553 -2.66 -23.12 -0.25
N HIS A 554 -2.13 -21.99 0.20
CA HIS A 554 -1.17 -21.17 -0.53
C HIS A 554 -0.28 -20.38 0.45
N GLN A 555 0.67 -19.61 -0.08
CA GLN A 555 1.47 -18.69 0.73
C GLN A 555 1.22 -17.24 0.28
N HIS A 556 1.35 -16.29 1.19
CA HIS A 556 1.59 -14.89 0.84
C HIS A 556 3.02 -14.55 1.24
N ILE A 557 3.87 -14.21 0.28
CA ILE A 557 5.29 -13.94 0.53
C ILE A 557 5.61 -12.55 0.00
N TYR A 558 5.96 -11.66 0.92
CA TYR A 558 6.33 -10.28 0.65
C TYR A 558 7.85 -10.14 0.74
N ASN A 559 8.43 -9.33 -0.12
CA ASN A 559 9.83 -8.94 -0.02
C ASN A 559 9.97 -7.42 -0.13
N PHE A 560 10.63 -6.82 0.86
CA PHE A 560 10.90 -5.38 0.92
C PHE A 560 12.34 -5.09 0.57
N ARG A 561 12.56 -4.14 -0.34
CA ARG A 561 13.88 -3.61 -0.70
C ARG A 561 14.18 -2.38 0.16
N LEU A 562 15.26 -2.43 0.93
CA LEU A 562 15.64 -1.43 1.92
C LEU A 562 17.10 -1.03 1.74
N ASP A 563 17.32 0.04 1.00
CA ASP A 563 18.63 0.65 0.80
C ASP A 563 18.99 1.50 2.03
N LEU A 564 19.51 0.82 3.07
CA LEU A 564 19.84 1.42 4.35
C LEU A 564 21.24 2.05 4.30
N ASP A 565 21.32 3.35 4.56
CA ASP A 565 22.58 4.09 4.71
C ASP A 565 22.76 4.45 6.18
N VAL A 566 23.19 3.49 7.01
CA VAL A 566 23.26 3.66 8.46
C VAL A 566 24.32 4.71 8.82
N ASP A 567 23.86 5.93 9.13
CA ASP A 567 24.71 7.11 9.37
C ASP A 567 25.77 7.36 8.27
N GLY A 568 25.51 6.93 7.04
CA GLY A 568 26.48 6.96 5.95
C GLY A 568 26.37 5.74 5.05
N GLU A 569 26.98 5.85 3.87
CA GLU A 569 26.90 4.87 2.79
C GLU A 569 27.63 3.56 3.11
N ASN A 570 28.87 3.63 3.62
CA ASN A 570 29.69 2.43 3.82
C ASN A 570 29.31 1.69 5.10
N ASN A 571 28.70 0.51 4.97
CA ASN A 571 28.22 -0.33 6.05
C ASN A 571 28.76 -1.77 5.94
N SER A 572 28.54 -2.55 7.00
CA SER A 572 28.90 -3.97 7.11
C SER A 572 27.78 -4.75 7.77
N LEU A 573 27.51 -5.96 7.30
CA LEU A 573 26.57 -6.88 7.95
C LEU A 573 27.26 -7.63 9.11
N VAL A 574 26.68 -7.54 10.30
CA VAL A 574 27.21 -8.16 11.53
C VAL A 574 26.16 -9.09 12.14
N ALA A 575 26.57 -10.32 12.44
CA ALA A 575 25.79 -11.27 13.20
C ALA A 575 26.16 -11.20 14.68
N MET A 576 25.14 -11.32 15.54
CA MET A 576 25.27 -11.50 16.97
C MET A 576 24.35 -12.65 17.39
N ASP A 577 24.92 -13.81 17.68
CA ASP A 577 24.18 -15.01 18.05
C ASP A 577 24.25 -15.22 19.57
N PRO A 578 23.16 -15.02 20.32
CA PRO A 578 23.12 -15.31 21.75
C PRO A 578 23.29 -16.82 22.01
N VAL A 579 24.24 -17.18 22.88
CA VAL A 579 24.62 -18.56 23.15
C VAL A 579 24.85 -18.82 24.63
N VAL A 580 24.68 -20.09 25.03
CA VAL A 580 25.08 -20.56 26.36
C VAL A 580 26.49 -21.12 26.28
N LYS A 581 27.42 -20.59 27.08
CA LYS A 581 28.80 -21.13 27.20
C LYS A 581 29.08 -21.62 28.63
N PRO A 582 29.96 -22.62 28.80
CA PRO A 582 30.43 -23.04 30.12
C PRO A 582 30.99 -21.87 30.92
N ASN A 583 30.72 -21.85 32.22
CA ASN A 583 31.27 -20.83 33.11
C ASN A 583 32.77 -21.10 33.37
N THR A 584 33.60 -20.10 33.11
CA THR A 584 35.05 -20.14 33.36
C THR A 584 35.51 -19.19 34.48
N ALA A 585 34.58 -18.43 35.08
CA ALA A 585 34.88 -17.42 36.10
C ALA A 585 34.78 -17.95 37.56
N GLY A 586 34.41 -19.21 37.75
CA GLY A 586 34.17 -19.80 39.08
C GLY A 586 32.80 -19.47 39.67
N GLY A 587 32.58 -19.81 40.94
CA GLY A 587 31.29 -19.67 41.63
C GLY A 587 30.27 -20.79 41.32
N PRO A 588 29.02 -20.69 41.82
CA PRO A 588 28.06 -21.82 41.78
C PRO A 588 27.45 -22.11 40.40
N ARG A 589 27.58 -21.20 39.43
CA ARG A 589 26.96 -21.31 38.10
C ARG A 589 27.76 -22.26 37.21
N THR A 590 27.06 -23.12 36.48
CA THR A 590 27.67 -24.02 35.49
C THR A 590 27.84 -23.35 34.11
N SER A 591 27.02 -22.34 33.79
CA SER A 591 26.98 -21.70 32.47
C SER A 591 26.72 -20.18 32.53
N THR A 592 27.00 -19.53 31.39
CA THR A 592 26.84 -18.09 31.14
C THR A 592 26.10 -17.85 29.82
N MET A 593 25.41 -16.72 29.71
CA MET A 593 24.86 -16.23 28.45
C MET A 593 25.90 -15.30 27.83
N GLN A 594 26.29 -15.56 26.59
CA GLN A 594 27.28 -14.79 25.84
C GLN A 594 26.77 -14.56 24.40
N VAL A 595 27.52 -13.80 23.62
CA VAL A 595 27.22 -13.55 22.20
C VAL A 595 28.40 -14.00 21.36
N ASN A 596 28.14 -14.78 20.32
CA ASN A 596 29.10 -14.95 19.23
C ASN A 596 28.87 -13.82 18.22
N GLN A 597 29.84 -12.92 18.09
CA GLN A 597 29.78 -11.81 17.13
C GLN A 597 30.78 -12.04 15.99
N TYR A 598 30.33 -11.87 14.75
CA TYR A 598 31.15 -12.01 13.55
C TYR A 598 30.55 -11.23 12.37
N ASN A 599 31.39 -10.81 11.43
CA ASN A 599 30.95 -10.19 10.19
C ASN A 599 30.45 -11.23 9.19
N ILE A 600 29.51 -10.84 8.35
CA ILE A 600 29.10 -11.58 7.16
C ILE A 600 29.58 -10.77 5.95
N GLY A 601 30.73 -11.18 5.40
CA GLY A 601 31.49 -10.34 4.48
C GLY A 601 31.13 -10.46 3.00
N ASN A 602 30.17 -11.31 2.62
CA ASN A 602 29.77 -11.54 1.22
C ASN A 602 28.28 -11.86 1.07
N GLU A 603 27.77 -11.68 -0.15
CA GLU A 603 26.34 -11.77 -0.48
C GLU A 603 25.75 -13.18 -0.34
N GLN A 604 26.51 -14.23 -0.67
CA GLN A 604 26.02 -15.61 -0.58
C GLN A 604 25.81 -16.04 0.88
N ASP A 605 26.71 -15.65 1.78
CA ASP A 605 26.55 -15.89 3.22
C ASP A 605 25.45 -14.99 3.82
N ALA A 606 25.24 -13.79 3.25
CA ALA A 606 24.17 -12.89 3.67
C ALA A 606 22.77 -13.40 3.31
N ALA A 607 22.62 -14.14 2.21
CA ALA A 607 21.38 -14.80 1.78
C ALA A 607 21.00 -15.98 2.70
N GLN A 608 20.30 -15.69 3.80
CA GLN A 608 20.15 -16.60 4.93
C GLN A 608 18.72 -16.75 5.45
N LYS A 609 18.49 -17.87 6.15
CA LYS A 609 17.30 -18.02 6.99
C LYS A 609 17.43 -17.09 8.19
N PHE A 610 16.31 -16.53 8.66
CA PHE A 610 16.29 -15.71 9.87
C PHE A 610 15.80 -16.53 11.06
N ASP A 611 16.64 -16.63 12.11
CA ASP A 611 16.24 -17.12 13.43
C ASP A 611 15.91 -15.92 14.33
N PRO A 612 14.66 -15.75 14.79
CA PRO A 612 14.26 -14.62 15.63
C PRO A 612 14.92 -14.61 17.03
N GLY A 613 15.64 -15.68 17.41
CA GLY A 613 16.49 -15.70 18.60
C GLY A 613 17.86 -15.04 18.40
N THR A 614 18.24 -14.71 17.17
CA THR A 614 19.52 -14.08 16.81
C THR A 614 19.35 -12.59 16.49
N ILE A 615 20.47 -11.88 16.40
CA ILE A 615 20.52 -10.46 16.04
C ILE A 615 21.32 -10.32 14.74
N ARG A 616 20.80 -9.53 13.81
CA ARG A 616 21.46 -9.13 12.56
C ARG A 616 21.50 -7.62 12.50
N LEU A 617 22.68 -7.06 12.33
CA LEU A 617 22.91 -5.62 12.31
C LEU A 617 23.48 -5.21 10.96
N LEU A 618 22.97 -4.12 10.39
CA LEU A 618 23.76 -3.33 9.45
C LEU A 618 24.45 -2.23 10.25
N SER A 619 25.77 -2.30 10.30
CA SER A 619 26.62 -1.43 11.12
C SER A 619 27.47 -0.54 10.25
N ASN A 620 27.64 0.71 10.64
CA ASN A 620 28.65 1.57 10.05
C ASN A 620 29.98 1.39 10.80
N PRO A 621 31.01 0.76 10.22
CA PRO A 621 32.27 0.52 10.91
C PRO A 621 33.12 1.79 11.06
N ASN A 622 32.71 2.91 10.46
CA ASN A 622 33.46 4.17 10.45
C ASN A 622 32.94 5.19 11.47
N LYS A 623 31.83 4.88 12.14
CA LYS A 623 31.18 5.76 13.12
C LYS A 623 30.76 4.98 14.34
N GLU A 624 31.03 5.55 15.50
CA GLU A 624 30.72 4.96 16.79
C GLU A 624 29.81 5.89 17.59
N ASN A 625 29.03 5.30 18.48
CA ASN A 625 28.36 6.06 19.52
C ASN A 625 29.34 6.44 20.64
N ARG A 626 28.86 7.18 21.65
CA ARG A 626 29.65 7.63 22.80
C ARG A 626 30.41 6.52 23.55
N MET A 627 29.97 5.26 23.44
CA MET A 627 30.57 4.12 24.12
C MET A 627 31.59 3.35 23.25
N GLY A 628 31.85 3.81 22.03
CA GLY A 628 32.73 3.13 21.09
C GLY A 628 32.10 1.90 20.42
N ASN A 629 30.75 1.80 20.41
CA ASN A 629 30.07 0.77 19.64
C ASN A 629 29.75 1.31 18.24
N PRO A 630 29.92 0.53 17.17
CA PRO A 630 29.50 0.93 15.83
C PRO A 630 28.02 1.29 15.79
N VAL A 631 27.70 2.45 15.19
CA VAL A 631 26.31 2.87 15.00
C VAL A 631 25.63 1.89 14.05
N SER A 632 24.48 1.34 14.45
CA SER A 632 23.87 0.22 13.74
C SER A 632 22.34 0.30 13.70
N TYR A 633 21.74 -0.36 12.72
CA TYR A 633 20.33 -0.76 12.77
C TYR A 633 20.22 -2.28 12.83
N GLN A 634 19.39 -2.78 13.75
CA GLN A 634 18.99 -4.18 13.81
C GLN A 634 17.89 -4.45 12.80
N ILE A 635 18.08 -5.50 12.00
CA ILE A 635 17.15 -5.95 10.95
C ILE A 635 16.38 -7.16 11.47
N ILE A 636 15.05 -7.09 11.43
CA ILE A 636 14.16 -8.14 11.90
C ILE A 636 13.12 -8.44 10.80
N PRO A 637 13.43 -9.38 9.88
CA PRO A 637 12.51 -9.77 8.80
C PRO A 637 11.24 -10.47 9.30
N TYR A 638 11.24 -11.00 10.52
CA TYR A 638 10.07 -11.61 11.14
C TYR A 638 9.92 -11.17 12.60
N ALA A 639 8.98 -10.27 12.85
CA ALA A 639 8.64 -9.74 14.17
C ALA A 639 7.29 -10.27 14.71
N GLY A 640 6.64 -11.18 13.97
CA GLY A 640 5.36 -11.78 14.32
C GLY A 640 4.42 -11.84 13.12
N GLY A 641 3.31 -12.55 13.29
CA GLY A 641 2.20 -12.59 12.32
C GLY A 641 1.00 -13.30 12.92
N THR A 642 -0.18 -13.09 12.33
CA THR A 642 -1.45 -13.64 12.82
C THR A 642 -1.83 -14.96 12.15
N HIS A 643 -1.32 -15.20 10.95
CA HIS A 643 -1.33 -16.51 10.27
C HIS A 643 -0.09 -17.35 10.56
N PRO A 644 -0.10 -18.67 10.28
CA PRO A 644 1.10 -19.50 10.33
C PRO A 644 2.22 -18.95 9.46
N VAL A 645 3.44 -18.94 9.99
CA VAL A 645 4.61 -18.35 9.33
C VAL A 645 5.15 -19.24 8.22
N ALA A 646 5.49 -18.64 7.08
CA ALA A 646 6.30 -19.28 6.06
C ALA A 646 7.77 -19.40 6.52
N LYS A 647 8.22 -20.61 6.88
CA LYS A 647 9.65 -20.87 7.16
C LYS A 647 10.55 -20.74 5.91
N GLY A 648 9.94 -20.66 4.74
CA GLY A 648 10.53 -20.67 3.42
C GLY A 648 9.47 -21.03 2.39
N ALA A 649 9.90 -21.38 1.18
CA ALA A 649 9.00 -21.86 0.15
C ALA A 649 8.43 -23.25 0.54
N GLN A 650 7.12 -23.44 0.43
CA GLN A 650 6.46 -24.75 0.53
C GLN A 650 6.49 -25.50 -0.82
N PHE A 651 7.66 -25.52 -1.45
CA PHE A 651 7.91 -26.14 -2.74
C PHE A 651 9.15 -27.02 -2.67
N ALA A 652 9.13 -28.13 -3.39
CA ALA A 652 10.34 -28.92 -3.56
C ALA A 652 11.38 -28.09 -4.35
N PRO A 653 12.69 -28.25 -4.08
CA PRO A 653 13.71 -27.44 -4.74
C PRO A 653 13.79 -27.61 -6.26
N ASP A 654 13.19 -28.66 -6.83
CA ASP A 654 13.11 -28.95 -8.26
C ASP A 654 11.88 -28.36 -8.95
N GLU A 655 11.00 -27.68 -8.21
CA GLU A 655 9.87 -26.96 -8.77
C GLU A 655 10.33 -25.71 -9.53
N TRP A 656 9.73 -25.44 -10.69
CA TRP A 656 10.11 -24.30 -11.52
C TRP A 656 9.90 -22.96 -10.82
N ILE A 657 8.85 -22.83 -10.00
CA ILE A 657 8.62 -21.61 -9.21
C ILE A 657 9.74 -21.38 -8.20
N TYR A 658 10.24 -22.44 -7.57
CA TYR A 658 11.37 -22.39 -6.64
C TYR A 658 12.65 -21.94 -7.37
N HIS A 659 12.91 -22.48 -8.57
CA HIS A 659 14.07 -22.09 -9.38
C HIS A 659 14.02 -20.68 -9.95
N ARG A 660 12.82 -20.13 -10.17
CA ARG A 660 12.63 -18.78 -10.72
C ARG A 660 12.74 -17.70 -9.64
N LEU A 661 12.40 -18.02 -8.39
CA LEU A 661 12.15 -17.04 -7.33
C LEU A 661 12.88 -17.40 -6.03
N SER A 662 14.21 -17.30 -6.03
CA SER A 662 15.04 -17.68 -4.88
C SER A 662 14.68 -16.91 -3.60
N PHE A 663 14.19 -15.68 -3.74
CA PHE A 663 13.82 -14.81 -2.62
C PHE A 663 12.80 -15.44 -1.67
N MET A 664 11.98 -16.37 -2.15
CA MET A 664 10.94 -17.05 -1.37
C MET A 664 11.49 -17.86 -0.20
N ASP A 665 12.73 -18.36 -0.33
CA ASP A 665 13.26 -19.36 0.61
C ASP A 665 14.30 -18.81 1.59
N LYS A 666 14.59 -17.50 1.60
CA LYS A 666 15.48 -16.88 2.60
C LYS A 666 14.88 -15.57 3.07
N GLN A 667 14.84 -15.36 4.38
CA GLN A 667 14.18 -14.20 4.99
C GLN A 667 15.06 -12.94 4.96
N LEU A 668 16.38 -13.09 4.92
CA LEU A 668 17.31 -11.98 4.85
C LEU A 668 18.25 -12.15 3.66
N TRP A 669 18.39 -11.06 2.90
CA TRP A 669 19.42 -10.90 1.88
C TRP A 669 20.09 -9.55 2.09
N VAL A 670 21.37 -9.47 1.74
CA VAL A 670 22.08 -8.21 1.59
C VAL A 670 22.91 -8.28 0.33
N THR A 671 22.76 -7.30 -0.54
CA THR A 671 23.49 -7.15 -1.80
C THR A 671 24.21 -5.81 -1.84
N ARG A 672 25.17 -5.64 -2.74
CA ARG A 672 25.73 -4.31 -3.01
C ARG A 672 24.70 -3.40 -3.67
N TYR A 673 24.82 -2.09 -3.45
CA TYR A 673 23.93 -1.15 -4.11
C TYR A 673 24.19 -1.07 -5.61
N HIS A 674 23.13 -1.36 -6.38
CA HIS A 674 23.03 -1.09 -7.80
C HIS A 674 21.67 -0.46 -8.14
N PRO A 675 21.62 0.65 -8.89
CA PRO A 675 20.36 1.36 -9.16
C PRO A 675 19.38 0.53 -10.01
N GLY A 676 19.90 -0.39 -10.84
CA GLY A 676 19.10 -1.28 -11.69
C GLY A 676 18.56 -2.53 -10.99
N GLU A 677 18.99 -2.82 -9.76
CA GLU A 677 18.59 -4.00 -8.99
C GLU A 677 17.50 -3.63 -7.99
N ARG A 678 16.24 -3.76 -8.44
CA ARG A 678 15.07 -3.25 -7.71
C ARG A 678 14.05 -4.29 -7.29
N PHE A 679 13.97 -5.41 -8.03
CA PHE A 679 12.88 -6.36 -7.89
C PHE A 679 13.41 -7.75 -7.51
N PRO A 680 12.94 -8.36 -6.40
CA PRO A 680 13.41 -9.65 -5.91
C PRO A 680 13.07 -10.81 -6.85
N GLU A 681 12.03 -10.67 -7.67
CA GLU A 681 11.62 -11.59 -8.74
C GLU A 681 12.26 -11.29 -10.11
N GLY A 682 13.02 -10.19 -10.20
CA GLY A 682 13.61 -9.70 -11.46
C GLY A 682 12.70 -8.74 -12.23
N LYS A 683 13.27 -8.08 -13.25
CA LYS A 683 12.57 -7.00 -13.99
C LYS A 683 11.40 -7.52 -14.83
N TYR A 684 11.55 -8.68 -15.48
CA TYR A 684 10.55 -9.28 -16.36
C TYR A 684 10.21 -10.71 -15.92
N PRO A 685 9.41 -10.87 -14.86
CA PRO A 685 9.24 -12.18 -14.24
C PRO A 685 8.17 -13.05 -14.93
N ASN A 686 7.28 -12.45 -15.74
CA ASN A 686 6.29 -13.18 -16.51
C ASN A 686 6.99 -14.20 -17.41
N ARG A 687 6.69 -15.49 -17.21
CA ARG A 687 7.29 -16.64 -17.91
C ARG A 687 8.83 -16.70 -17.87
N SER A 688 9.46 -16.11 -16.85
CA SER A 688 10.91 -16.18 -16.66
C SER A 688 11.38 -17.64 -16.60
N THR A 689 12.52 -17.94 -17.25
CA THR A 689 13.05 -19.31 -17.35
C THR A 689 14.12 -19.62 -16.29
N HIS A 690 14.59 -18.59 -15.60
CA HIS A 690 15.54 -18.65 -14.50
C HIS A 690 15.35 -17.41 -13.61
N ASP A 691 15.95 -17.43 -12.43
CA ASP A 691 16.00 -16.25 -11.55
C ASP A 691 16.80 -15.11 -12.22
N THR A 692 16.21 -13.92 -12.23
CA THR A 692 16.83 -12.65 -12.67
C THR A 692 16.70 -11.55 -11.63
N GLY A 693 16.22 -11.94 -10.44
CA GLY A 693 16.09 -11.10 -9.26
C GLY A 693 17.20 -11.41 -8.27
N LEU A 694 16.82 -11.65 -7.01
CA LEU A 694 17.80 -11.83 -5.92
C LEU A 694 18.75 -13.01 -6.13
N GLY A 695 18.32 -14.08 -6.80
CA GLY A 695 19.22 -15.18 -7.14
C GLY A 695 20.31 -14.79 -8.13
N GLN A 696 20.06 -13.78 -8.98
CA GLN A 696 21.06 -13.19 -9.89
C GLN A 696 21.91 -12.14 -9.16
N TYR A 697 21.28 -11.22 -8.43
CA TYR A 697 21.98 -10.10 -7.78
C TYR A 697 23.06 -10.60 -6.80
N SER A 698 22.73 -11.61 -5.98
CA SER A 698 23.69 -12.16 -5.00
C SER A 698 24.63 -13.24 -5.59
N LYS A 699 24.63 -13.45 -6.90
CA LYS A 699 25.31 -14.60 -7.53
C LYS A 699 26.82 -14.41 -7.57
N ASP A 700 27.26 -13.19 -7.89
CA ASP A 700 28.66 -12.84 -8.06
C ASP A 700 29.43 -12.83 -6.73
N ASN A 701 28.70 -12.91 -5.62
CA ASN A 701 29.21 -13.08 -4.27
C ASN A 701 30.18 -11.96 -3.88
N GLU A 702 29.78 -10.73 -4.17
CA GLU A 702 30.63 -9.59 -3.94
C GLU A 702 30.80 -9.32 -2.45
N SER A 703 31.80 -8.50 -2.10
CA SER A 703 32.05 -8.16 -0.69
C SER A 703 31.01 -7.18 -0.17
N LEU A 704 30.57 -7.42 1.07
CA LEU A 704 29.70 -6.57 1.88
C LEU A 704 30.45 -5.85 3.02
N ASP A 705 31.78 -5.87 3.00
CA ASP A 705 32.59 -5.21 4.03
C ASP A 705 32.79 -3.72 3.69
N ASN A 706 32.27 -2.84 4.56
CA ASN A 706 32.45 -1.39 4.51
C ASN A 706 32.10 -0.79 3.13
N THR A 707 30.89 -1.06 2.66
CA THR A 707 30.42 -0.68 1.32
C THR A 707 28.94 -0.33 1.33
N ASP A 708 28.42 0.22 0.23
CA ASP A 708 27.00 0.53 0.07
C ASP A 708 26.17 -0.77 -0.08
N ALA A 709 25.21 -0.96 0.82
CA ALA A 709 24.51 -2.23 1.00
C ALA A 709 22.99 -2.05 0.93
N VAL A 710 22.31 -2.95 0.22
CA VAL A 710 20.86 -3.02 0.15
C VAL A 710 20.38 -4.26 0.90
N VAL A 711 19.54 -4.05 1.90
CA VAL A 711 18.89 -5.11 2.66
C VAL A 711 17.60 -5.51 1.96
N TRP A 712 17.31 -6.80 1.92
CA TRP A 712 16.04 -7.32 1.45
C TRP A 712 15.42 -8.24 2.51
N MET A 713 14.20 -7.94 2.92
CA MET A 713 13.47 -8.73 3.92
C MET A 713 12.36 -9.52 3.25
N THR A 714 12.48 -10.84 3.21
CA THR A 714 11.35 -11.72 2.86
C THR A 714 10.62 -12.14 4.13
N THR A 715 9.31 -11.92 4.15
CA THR A 715 8.40 -12.37 5.21
C THR A 715 7.13 -12.92 4.59
N GLY A 716 6.43 -13.82 5.27
CA GLY A 716 5.24 -14.40 4.68
C GLY A 716 4.49 -15.38 5.55
N THR A 717 3.34 -15.79 5.04
CA THR A 717 2.41 -16.71 5.70
C THR A 717 2.24 -17.98 4.87
N THR A 718 1.89 -19.07 5.55
CA THR A 718 1.28 -20.24 4.93
C THR A 718 -0.20 -20.22 5.31
N HIS A 719 -1.05 -19.84 4.37
CA HIS A 719 -2.49 -19.70 4.58
C HIS A 719 -3.18 -21.05 4.39
N VAL A 720 -3.48 -21.70 5.51
CA VAL A 720 -4.44 -22.80 5.58
C VAL A 720 -5.78 -22.19 5.99
N ALA A 721 -6.71 -22.15 5.04
CA ALA A 721 -8.00 -21.48 5.20
C ALA A 721 -8.86 -22.06 6.33
N ARG A 722 -9.86 -21.29 6.76
CA ARG A 722 -10.90 -21.69 7.71
C ARG A 722 -12.25 -21.05 7.37
N ALA A 723 -13.33 -21.62 7.90
CA ALA A 723 -14.69 -21.16 7.59
C ALA A 723 -14.95 -19.68 7.97
N GLU A 724 -14.29 -19.17 9.01
CA GLU A 724 -14.40 -17.77 9.44
C GLU A 724 -13.81 -16.76 8.45
N GLU A 725 -13.09 -17.22 7.42
CA GLU A 725 -12.51 -16.39 6.35
C GLU A 725 -13.44 -16.32 5.12
N TRP A 726 -14.63 -16.93 5.20
CA TRP A 726 -15.59 -17.00 4.10
C TRP A 726 -16.95 -16.35 4.44
N PRO A 727 -17.54 -15.50 3.57
CA PRO A 727 -17.14 -15.21 2.18
C PRO A 727 -16.13 -14.06 2.00
N ILE A 728 -15.62 -13.49 3.09
CA ILE A 728 -14.60 -12.45 3.08
C ILE A 728 -13.66 -12.64 4.26
N MET A 729 -12.36 -12.53 4.01
CA MET A 729 -11.30 -12.83 4.95
C MET A 729 -11.09 -11.66 5.93
N PRO A 730 -11.20 -11.85 7.25
CA PRO A 730 -10.70 -10.87 8.21
C PRO A 730 -9.24 -10.51 7.94
N THR A 731 -8.84 -9.27 8.18
CA THR A 731 -7.46 -8.86 7.88
C THR A 731 -6.44 -9.58 8.75
N GLU A 732 -5.47 -10.23 8.12
CA GLU A 732 -4.39 -10.98 8.75
C GLU A 732 -3.07 -10.26 8.48
N TRP A 733 -2.19 -10.15 9.47
CA TRP A 733 -1.01 -9.29 9.45
C TRP A 733 0.30 -10.07 9.64
N VAL A 734 1.36 -9.59 9.01
CA VAL A 734 2.76 -9.93 9.31
C VAL A 734 3.56 -8.68 9.63
N HIS A 735 4.52 -8.80 10.53
CA HIS A 735 5.28 -7.67 11.07
C HIS A 735 6.78 -7.81 10.81
N THR A 736 7.43 -6.70 10.46
CA THR A 736 8.89 -6.59 10.34
C THR A 736 9.38 -5.31 11.03
N LEU A 737 10.65 -5.27 11.44
CA LEU A 737 11.20 -4.13 12.19
C LEU A 737 12.64 -3.81 11.80
N LEU A 738 12.95 -2.52 11.79
CA LEU A 738 14.28 -1.95 11.79
C LEU A 738 14.45 -1.12 13.07
N LYS A 739 15.41 -1.47 13.92
CA LYS A 739 15.58 -0.82 15.23
C LYS A 739 16.95 -0.17 15.35
N PRO A 740 17.07 1.08 15.83
CA PRO A 740 18.37 1.66 16.13
C PRO A 740 19.06 0.81 17.21
N TRP A 741 20.28 0.37 16.95
CA TRP A 741 21.09 -0.44 17.86
C TRP A 741 22.42 0.25 18.09
N ASN A 742 22.58 0.88 19.25
CA ASN A 742 23.71 1.77 19.52
C ASN A 742 23.88 2.87 18.46
N PHE A 743 22.82 3.19 17.69
CA PHE A 743 22.84 4.33 16.77
C PHE A 743 22.89 5.66 17.54
N PHE A 744 22.21 5.70 18.69
CA PHE A 744 22.15 6.82 19.62
C PHE A 744 23.00 6.55 20.87
N ASP A 745 23.13 7.58 21.71
CA ASP A 745 23.94 7.56 22.93
C ASP A 745 23.14 7.25 24.22
N GLU A 746 21.81 7.32 24.15
CA GLU A 746 20.85 7.11 25.23
C GLU A 746 19.42 6.94 24.67
N THR A 747 18.43 6.86 25.54
CA THR A 747 17.01 6.78 25.16
C THR A 747 16.61 8.00 24.30
N PRO A 748 16.27 7.82 23.01
CA PRO A 748 16.10 8.95 22.07
C PRO A 748 14.92 9.87 22.37
N THR A 749 13.98 9.42 23.20
CA THR A 749 12.73 10.12 23.53
C THR A 749 12.76 10.88 24.86
N LEU A 750 13.92 10.99 25.53
CA LEU A 750 14.05 11.80 26.76
C LEU A 750 13.91 13.32 26.51
N GLY A 751 14.12 13.75 25.26
CA GLY A 751 14.15 15.15 24.86
C GLY A 751 15.54 15.79 25.01
N ALA A 752 15.66 17.03 24.53
CA ALA A 752 16.92 17.76 24.58
C ALA A 752 17.32 18.09 26.03
N LEU A 753 18.62 18.07 26.32
CA LEU A 753 19.16 18.60 27.56
C LEU A 753 18.74 20.07 27.72
N LYS A 754 18.38 20.47 28.94
CA LYS A 754 18.12 21.88 29.25
C LYS A 754 19.40 22.66 29.03
N LYS A 755 19.34 23.77 28.29
CA LYS A 755 20.45 24.74 28.27
C LYS A 755 20.62 25.27 29.69
N ASP A 756 21.83 25.13 30.24
CA ASP A 756 22.18 25.81 31.49
C ASP A 756 21.89 27.31 31.33
N LYS A 757 21.19 27.89 32.31
CA LYS A 757 20.82 29.31 32.32
C LYS A 757 22.02 30.22 32.52
#